data_AF-A0A0G1UG59-F1
#
_entry.id   AF-A0A0G1UG59-F1
#
_cell.length_a   1.000
_cell.length_b   1.000
_cell.length_c   1.000
_cell.angle_alpha   90.00
_cell.angle_beta   90.00
_cell.angle_gamma   90.00
#
_symmetry.space_group_name_H-M   'P 1'
#
loop_
_entity.id
_entity.type
_entity.pdbx_description
1 polymer ?
#
loop_
_entity_poly.entity_id
_entity_poly.type
_entity_poly.pdbx_seq_one_letter_code
_entity_poly.pdbx_strand_id
1 'polypeptide(L)'
;MAKKEKDNKEIKPAATGRVENREISNELQESYLDYAMSVIISRALPDVRDGLKPVHRRILWTMREAGLTHGAKFRKSATVVGDVLGKYHPHGDVAVYDALVRMTQDFSLRYPLVEGQGNFGCFTKDTKVKLTDGRDLSFGELIEEHQQGKKNYTYTVNGTGLISIAEIKNPRLTIKSAGLVRVVLDNGQEIRCTPNHRFMLRDGCYKEARDLRPQESLMPLYERLSTKTDRLNRADYLLINQNKTNEWVPAHHLADNYNLTIGKYSKGAGRVRHHVDFNKLNNSPDNITRLQWGEHWQIHYKQAADQHKNPEYRNKIAEGRKAFWSNPKHRESYAQRISERNLNNWRDPKYREKMRAILSKVNKDYIKNHPEKRLELSKRATETLKRLWQNTEYRKLFHDKIVAANKKRVTNNTGKVKFLKICREVFEKYNTLSRKLYEQLRNAVYGYGRATSWETGINKYYEGNSKTLLQDLTKNHKVKKVEFLDRKEGVYDLTIDKSHNFALAAGVFVHNSIDGDSAAAYRYTEARLAKIADEMLADIEKETVDWRPNYDGTRQEPKVLPAKLPNLLLNGSVGIAVGMATNIPPHNLGEVADAIIHLADNPKATSHELMEFVQGPDFPTGGVMYDRKAIVEAYTSGRGAITTRGLAEIKESKHTSSGREEFVIEITEIPYQVNKSELIIKIAELITEKRIEGIRDVRDESGKDGISIIIELKPNVPPQKILNQLYKFTDLQKDFHLNMLALAGGLQPEVMSLRDVLVAYLAHRNEVVRRRTQFDLTKAEERAHILTGLAKALSIIDKVIATIKKSADREDAKKNLIKNFKFSDRQADAILEMKLQALANLERKKIEDELAEKKKLIAELTALLKSPAKILKVVKDELMDVKTRFNNPRRTKVVAGGLKEFREEDLIPQEETIITLSQAGYIKRLPPASFKTQGRGGKGLIGSDVNEDDFLTHFTAANTHDS
;
A
#
# COMPACT_ATOMS: atom_id res chain seq x y z
N MET A 1 37.59 -57.72 22.81
CA MET A 1 37.25 -58.53 21.62
C MET A 1 37.56 -57.71 20.38
N ALA A 2 38.45 -58.25 19.55
CA ALA A 2 38.95 -57.63 18.33
C ALA A 2 37.94 -57.61 17.18
N LYS A 3 38.18 -56.71 16.22
CA LYS A 3 37.81 -56.65 14.77
C LYS A 3 37.23 -55.26 14.45
N LYS A 4 37.69 -54.52 13.44
CA LYS A 4 38.60 -54.80 12.32
C LYS A 4 39.03 -53.44 11.75
N GLU A 5 40.33 -53.17 11.72
CA GLU A 5 40.90 -52.21 10.79
C GLU A 5 40.68 -52.73 9.36
N LYS A 6 40.24 -51.83 8.47
CA LYS A 6 40.36 -52.02 7.03
C LYS A 6 41.28 -50.95 6.52
N ASP A 7 42.49 -51.39 6.17
CA ASP A 7 43.40 -50.69 5.26
C ASP A 7 42.63 -50.11 4.09
N ASN A 8 42.76 -48.80 3.89
CA ASN A 8 42.50 -48.20 2.59
C ASN A 8 43.83 -47.62 2.09
N LYS A 9 44.36 -48.31 1.08
CA LYS A 9 45.64 -48.03 0.42
C LYS A 9 45.74 -46.57 -0.01
N GLU A 10 46.89 -45.97 0.26
CA GLU A 10 47.32 -44.69 -0.30
C GLU A 10 47.22 -44.71 -1.84
N ILE A 11 46.35 -43.86 -2.38
CA ILE A 11 46.40 -43.45 -3.78
C ILE A 11 47.24 -42.17 -3.79
N LYS A 12 48.45 -42.22 -4.35
CA LYS A 12 49.20 -41.01 -4.70
C LYS A 12 48.69 -40.48 -6.04
N PRO A 13 48.07 -39.29 -6.11
CA PRO A 13 47.82 -38.63 -7.38
C PRO A 13 49.01 -37.74 -7.74
N ALA A 14 49.30 -37.71 -9.04
CA ALA A 14 50.32 -36.90 -9.66
C ALA A 14 50.13 -35.39 -9.41
N ALA A 15 51.24 -34.67 -9.53
CA ALA A 15 51.38 -33.25 -9.28
C ALA A 15 50.55 -32.36 -10.23
N THR A 16 49.33 -32.00 -9.82
CA THR A 16 48.68 -30.71 -10.09
C THR A 16 47.67 -30.40 -8.98
N GLY A 17 48.02 -29.48 -8.09
CA GLY A 17 47.22 -29.07 -6.92
C GLY A 17 47.73 -29.70 -5.62
N ARG A 18 47.93 -28.88 -4.58
CA ARG A 18 48.19 -29.38 -3.23
C ARG A 18 46.89 -29.98 -2.70
N VAL A 19 46.89 -31.29 -2.46
CA VAL A 19 45.79 -31.94 -1.72
C VAL A 19 46.11 -31.79 -0.24
N GLU A 20 45.42 -30.85 0.41
CA GLU A 20 45.51 -30.66 1.85
C GLU A 20 44.37 -31.44 2.53
N ASN A 21 44.72 -32.35 3.44
CA ASN A 21 43.73 -32.98 4.31
C ASN A 21 43.20 -31.92 5.27
N ARG A 22 41.94 -31.53 5.11
CA ARG A 22 41.23 -30.61 6.01
C ARG A 22 40.01 -31.26 6.62
N GLU A 23 39.72 -30.88 7.86
CA GLU A 23 38.47 -31.21 8.52
C GLU A 23 37.30 -30.47 7.84
N ILE A 24 36.19 -31.16 7.57
CA ILE A 24 35.02 -30.59 6.89
C ILE A 24 34.46 -29.38 7.62
N SER A 25 34.50 -29.38 8.96
CA SER A 25 34.05 -28.26 9.80
C SER A 25 34.88 -26.99 9.56
N ASN A 26 36.21 -27.11 9.53
CA ASN A 26 37.13 -25.99 9.29
C ASN A 26 36.99 -25.46 7.85
N GLU A 27 36.85 -26.35 6.88
CA GLU A 27 36.60 -25.96 5.49
C GLU A 27 35.26 -25.24 5.33
N LEU A 28 34.18 -25.77 5.92
CA LEU A 28 32.87 -25.12 5.92
C LEU A 28 32.91 -23.76 6.62
N GLN A 29 33.65 -23.63 7.73
CA GLN A 29 33.78 -22.36 8.46
C GLN A 29 34.54 -21.32 7.63
N GLU A 30 35.70 -21.66 7.08
CA GLU A 30 36.49 -20.75 6.22
C GLU A 30 35.73 -20.39 4.95
N SER A 31 35.22 -21.39 4.20
CA SER A 31 34.42 -21.15 3.00
C SER A 31 33.15 -20.34 3.28
N TYR A 32 32.49 -20.54 4.42
CA TYR A 32 31.34 -19.73 4.82
C TYR A 32 31.74 -18.29 5.15
N LEU A 33 32.85 -18.08 5.87
CA LEU A 33 33.36 -16.74 6.18
C LEU A 33 33.77 -16.00 4.91
N ASP A 34 34.46 -16.65 3.99
CA ASP A 34 34.87 -16.08 2.71
C ASP A 34 33.66 -15.76 1.83
N TYR A 35 32.68 -16.67 1.76
CA TYR A 35 31.42 -16.42 1.08
C TYR A 35 30.67 -15.25 1.73
N ALA A 36 30.52 -15.24 3.05
CA ALA A 36 29.85 -14.17 3.79
C ALA A 36 30.53 -12.81 3.55
N MET A 37 31.85 -12.74 3.67
CA MET A 37 32.64 -11.53 3.41
C MET A 37 32.51 -11.07 1.95
N SER A 38 32.54 -12.00 0.99
CA SER A 38 32.32 -11.68 -0.42
C SER A 38 30.93 -11.05 -0.66
N VAL A 39 29.88 -11.58 -0.02
CA VAL A 39 28.51 -11.07 -0.11
C VAL A 39 28.38 -9.71 0.58
N ILE A 40 29.00 -9.55 1.75
CA ILE A 40 29.02 -8.30 2.53
C ILE A 40 29.65 -7.17 1.69
N ILE A 41 30.84 -7.41 1.15
CA ILE A 41 31.61 -6.43 0.37
C ILE A 41 30.92 -6.13 -0.98
N SER A 42 30.37 -7.15 -1.64
CA SER A 42 29.83 -7.00 -2.99
C SER A 42 28.41 -6.45 -3.05
N ARG A 43 27.65 -6.44 -1.94
CA ARG A 43 26.21 -6.09 -1.97
C ARG A 43 25.71 -5.24 -0.80
N ALA A 44 26.15 -5.52 0.43
CA ALA A 44 25.36 -5.17 1.60
C ALA A 44 25.73 -3.82 2.24
N LEU A 45 27.03 -3.55 2.39
CA LEU A 45 27.54 -2.37 3.11
C LEU A 45 27.99 -1.25 2.16
N PRO A 46 27.83 0.02 2.57
CA PRO A 46 28.43 1.15 1.86
C PRO A 46 29.95 1.21 2.12
N ASP A 47 30.69 1.80 1.18
CA ASP A 47 32.09 2.20 1.44
C ASP A 47 32.11 3.58 2.07
N VAL A 48 32.95 3.81 3.07
CA VAL A 48 33.00 5.09 3.78
C VAL A 48 33.43 6.26 2.87
N ARG A 49 34.20 5.97 1.81
CA ARG A 49 34.79 7.01 0.93
C ARG A 49 33.76 7.79 0.13
N ASP A 50 32.77 7.10 -0.45
CA ASP A 50 31.71 7.71 -1.25
C ASP A 50 30.30 7.47 -0.69
N GLY A 51 30.17 6.65 0.35
CA GLY A 51 28.91 6.35 1.01
C GLY A 51 27.92 5.52 0.20
N LEU A 52 28.34 4.94 -0.92
CA LEU A 52 27.46 4.18 -1.81
C LEU A 52 27.66 2.68 -1.64
N LYS A 53 26.60 1.91 -1.91
CA LYS A 53 26.70 0.47 -2.12
C LYS A 53 27.14 0.19 -3.55
N PRO A 54 27.72 -0.99 -3.84
CA PRO A 54 28.12 -1.35 -5.21
C PRO A 54 27.02 -1.18 -6.25
N VAL A 55 25.76 -1.54 -5.92
CA VAL A 55 24.62 -1.36 -6.83
C VAL A 55 24.33 0.12 -7.14
N HIS A 56 24.44 1.02 -6.16
CA HIS A 56 24.22 2.45 -6.38
C HIS A 56 25.31 3.04 -7.30
N ARG A 57 26.57 2.67 -7.10
CA ARG A 57 27.68 3.10 -7.98
C ARG A 57 27.46 2.67 -9.41
N ARG A 58 27.10 1.40 -9.61
CA ARG A 58 26.83 0.83 -10.95
C ARG A 58 25.70 1.56 -11.65
N ILE A 59 24.62 1.90 -10.94
CA ILE A 59 23.51 2.69 -11.47
C ILE A 59 24.01 4.06 -11.93
N LEU A 60 24.65 4.82 -11.04
CA LEU A 60 25.14 6.18 -11.35
C LEU A 60 26.15 6.18 -12.50
N TRP A 61 27.11 5.25 -12.48
CA TRP A 61 28.11 5.09 -13.53
C TRP A 61 27.47 4.73 -14.88
N THR A 62 26.54 3.78 -14.90
CA THR A 62 25.84 3.39 -16.14
C THR A 62 25.02 4.54 -16.71
N MET A 63 24.33 5.30 -15.85
CA MET A 63 23.57 6.47 -16.29
C MET A 63 24.49 7.57 -16.87
N ARG A 64 25.67 7.76 -16.26
CA ARG A 64 26.70 8.68 -16.78
C ARG A 64 27.24 8.23 -18.14
N GLU A 65 27.62 6.97 -18.28
CA GLU A 65 28.09 6.36 -19.53
C GLU A 65 27.04 6.48 -20.64
N ALA A 66 25.76 6.35 -20.29
CA ALA A 66 24.63 6.47 -21.19
C ALA A 66 24.26 7.93 -21.57
N GLY A 67 24.95 8.93 -21.00
CA GLY A 67 24.69 10.35 -21.23
C GLY A 67 23.43 10.88 -20.55
N LEU A 68 22.90 10.21 -19.53
CA LEU A 68 21.69 10.58 -18.79
C LEU A 68 21.97 11.62 -17.70
N THR A 69 22.61 12.74 -18.07
CA THR A 69 22.88 13.87 -17.17
C THR A 69 21.58 14.54 -16.71
N HIS A 70 21.67 15.45 -15.73
CA HIS A 70 20.49 16.18 -15.23
C HIS A 70 19.75 16.97 -16.32
N GLY A 71 20.46 17.40 -17.37
CA GLY A 71 19.90 18.15 -18.50
C GLY A 71 19.32 17.24 -19.59
N ALA A 72 19.59 15.94 -19.53
CA ALA A 72 19.13 14.98 -20.52
C ALA A 72 17.61 14.74 -20.42
N LYS A 73 17.04 14.24 -21.52
CA LYS A 73 15.67 13.72 -21.52
C LYS A 73 15.61 12.47 -20.65
N PHE A 74 14.50 12.28 -19.95
CA PHE A 74 14.21 11.04 -19.24
C PHE A 74 14.29 9.85 -20.19
N ARG A 75 14.86 8.73 -19.71
CA ARG A 75 14.96 7.48 -20.46
C ARG A 75 14.30 6.38 -19.64
N LYS A 76 13.67 5.41 -20.31
CA LYS A 76 13.04 4.26 -19.65
C LYS A 76 13.99 3.60 -18.66
N SER A 77 13.50 3.35 -17.46
CA SER A 77 14.24 2.64 -16.41
C SER A 77 14.64 1.24 -16.87
N ALA A 78 13.88 0.61 -17.78
CA ALA A 78 14.24 -0.65 -18.42
C ALA A 78 15.58 -0.60 -19.15
N THR A 79 15.88 0.52 -19.81
CA THR A 79 17.16 0.68 -20.50
C THR A 79 18.27 0.81 -19.47
N VAL A 80 18.08 1.61 -18.42
CA VAL A 80 19.07 1.77 -17.35
C VAL A 80 19.32 0.45 -16.62
N VAL A 81 18.27 -0.25 -16.20
CA VAL A 81 18.36 -1.55 -15.52
C VAL A 81 19.00 -2.58 -16.44
N GLY A 82 18.58 -2.65 -17.72
CA GLY A 82 19.16 -3.54 -18.71
C GLY A 82 20.65 -3.29 -18.95
N ASP A 83 21.07 -2.04 -19.05
CA ASP A 83 22.48 -1.67 -19.21
C ASP A 83 23.30 -2.03 -17.97
N VAL A 84 22.77 -1.80 -16.76
CA VAL A 84 23.44 -2.16 -15.51
C VAL A 84 23.64 -3.68 -15.43
N LEU A 85 22.62 -4.47 -15.77
CA LEU A 85 22.69 -5.93 -15.79
C LEU A 85 23.67 -6.43 -16.84
N GLY A 86 23.52 -5.95 -18.08
CA GLY A 86 24.35 -6.40 -19.20
C GLY A 86 25.83 -6.07 -18.99
N LYS A 87 26.15 -4.93 -18.37
CA LYS A 87 27.53 -4.44 -18.27
C LYS A 87 28.19 -4.69 -16.91
N TYR A 88 27.48 -4.62 -15.79
CA TYR A 88 28.12 -4.47 -14.48
C TYR A 88 27.54 -5.33 -13.35
N HIS A 89 26.30 -5.81 -13.44
CA HIS A 89 25.60 -6.44 -12.32
C HIS A 89 25.20 -7.90 -12.62
N PRO A 90 25.76 -8.90 -11.91
CA PRO A 90 25.55 -10.32 -12.19
C PRO A 90 24.30 -10.94 -11.54
N HIS A 91 23.37 -10.14 -11.02
CA HIS A 91 22.18 -10.60 -10.27
C HIS A 91 20.89 -10.10 -10.89
N GLY A 92 19.74 -10.46 -10.30
CA GLY A 92 18.43 -10.10 -10.82
C GLY A 92 18.17 -8.60 -10.98
N ASP A 93 17.34 -8.28 -11.95
CA ASP A 93 16.84 -6.94 -12.30
C ASP A 93 16.16 -6.22 -11.13
N VAL A 94 15.41 -6.95 -10.28
CA VAL A 94 14.67 -6.39 -9.15
C VAL A 94 15.57 -5.61 -8.20
N ALA A 95 16.76 -6.13 -7.86
CA ALA A 95 17.67 -5.48 -6.91
C ALA A 95 18.18 -4.13 -7.45
N VAL A 96 18.45 -4.05 -8.76
CA VAL A 96 18.87 -2.81 -9.42
C VAL A 96 17.70 -1.84 -9.48
N TYR A 97 16.51 -2.34 -9.82
CA TYR A 97 15.34 -1.48 -9.97
C TYR A 97 14.86 -0.88 -8.65
N ASP A 98 14.79 -1.67 -7.58
CA ASP A 98 14.41 -1.19 -6.25
C ASP A 98 15.39 -0.14 -5.73
N ALA A 99 16.69 -0.34 -5.99
CA ALA A 99 17.71 0.65 -5.68
C ALA A 99 17.52 1.96 -6.47
N LEU A 100 17.25 1.86 -7.78
CA LEU A 100 16.96 3.00 -8.64
C LEU A 100 15.72 3.78 -8.15
N VAL A 101 14.64 3.07 -7.82
CA VAL A 101 13.39 3.66 -7.29
C VAL A 101 13.65 4.39 -5.99
N ARG A 102 14.34 3.76 -5.03
CA ARG A 102 14.70 4.41 -3.76
C ARG A 102 15.51 5.68 -3.96
N MET A 103 16.41 5.70 -4.94
CA MET A 103 17.21 6.88 -5.28
C MET A 103 16.42 8.06 -5.85
N THR A 104 15.16 7.83 -6.27
CA THR A 104 14.23 8.85 -6.77
C THR A 104 13.25 9.37 -5.73
N GLN A 105 13.06 8.66 -4.62
CA GLN A 105 12.03 8.98 -3.63
C GLN A 105 12.55 10.00 -2.61
N ASP A 106 11.93 11.18 -2.59
CA ASP A 106 12.26 12.30 -1.72
C ASP A 106 11.86 12.12 -0.25
N PHE A 107 11.02 11.12 0.05
CA PHE A 107 10.75 10.62 1.40
C PHE A 107 11.72 9.51 1.84
N SER A 108 12.48 8.91 0.91
CA SER A 108 13.48 7.88 1.22
C SER A 108 14.86 8.49 1.40
N LEU A 109 15.29 9.34 0.46
CA LEU A 109 16.57 10.04 0.47
C LEU A 109 16.36 11.53 0.71
N ARG A 110 17.24 12.14 1.52
CA ARG A 110 17.21 13.58 1.75
C ARG A 110 17.65 14.38 0.52
N TYR A 111 18.61 13.84 -0.23
CA TYR A 111 19.15 14.41 -1.46
C TYR A 111 19.08 13.35 -2.58
N PRO A 112 17.96 13.25 -3.32
CA PRO A 112 17.80 12.30 -4.40
C PRO A 112 18.93 12.43 -5.44
N LEU A 113 19.56 11.30 -5.78
CA LEU A 113 20.63 11.24 -6.79
C LEU A 113 20.07 10.94 -8.19
N VAL A 114 18.81 10.53 -8.29
CA VAL A 114 18.13 10.23 -9.54
C VAL A 114 16.80 10.96 -9.55
N GLU A 115 16.44 11.52 -10.70
CA GLU A 115 15.09 12.03 -10.95
C GLU A 115 14.30 10.94 -11.69
N GLY A 116 13.16 10.56 -11.13
CA GLY A 116 12.25 9.60 -11.73
C GLY A 116 10.96 10.26 -12.22
N GLN A 117 10.40 9.75 -13.31
CA GLN A 117 9.05 10.10 -13.73
C GLN A 117 8.25 8.87 -14.16
N GLY A 118 6.93 9.01 -14.07
CA GLY A 118 5.94 7.99 -14.40
C GLY A 118 5.23 7.50 -13.14
N ASN A 119 3.92 7.78 -13.04
CA ASN A 119 3.03 6.99 -12.20
C ASN A 119 1.55 7.03 -12.67
N PHE A 120 1.02 5.81 -12.75
CA PHE A 120 -0.36 5.30 -12.81
C PHE A 120 -1.43 6.07 -13.58
N GLY A 121 -1.53 5.77 -14.86
CA GLY A 121 -2.81 5.80 -15.56
C GLY A 121 -3.20 4.43 -16.07
N CYS A 122 -4.46 4.09 -15.89
CA CYS A 122 -4.95 2.73 -15.97
C CYS A 122 -5.82 2.53 -17.21
N PHE A 123 -6.81 3.40 -17.44
CA PHE A 123 -7.87 3.17 -18.42
C PHE A 123 -8.10 4.35 -19.35
N THR A 124 -8.65 4.11 -20.55
CA THR A 124 -9.06 5.21 -21.46
C THR A 124 -10.28 5.96 -20.95
N LYS A 125 -10.47 7.21 -21.41
CA LYS A 125 -11.55 8.12 -20.96
C LYS A 125 -12.95 7.48 -20.99
N ASP A 126 -13.20 6.67 -22.02
CA ASP A 126 -14.48 6.02 -22.32
C ASP A 126 -14.74 4.73 -21.53
N THR A 127 -13.76 4.23 -20.77
CA THR A 127 -13.92 3.03 -19.96
C THR A 127 -14.96 3.27 -18.87
N LYS A 128 -15.98 2.41 -18.81
CA LYS A 128 -17.12 2.55 -17.90
C LYS A 128 -16.93 1.79 -16.59
N VAL A 129 -17.22 2.47 -15.49
CA VAL A 129 -17.24 1.93 -14.13
C VAL A 129 -18.67 1.54 -13.77
N LYS A 130 -18.82 0.38 -13.11
CA LYS A 130 -20.14 -0.11 -12.68
C LYS A 130 -20.57 0.65 -11.42
N LEU A 131 -21.67 1.40 -11.48
CA LEU A 131 -22.18 2.12 -10.31
C LEU A 131 -23.32 1.37 -9.62
N THR A 132 -23.49 1.66 -8.33
CA THR A 132 -24.51 1.03 -7.49
C THR A 132 -25.91 1.62 -7.69
N ASP A 133 -26.00 2.80 -8.29
CA ASP A 133 -27.27 3.48 -8.60
C ASP A 133 -27.96 2.95 -9.88
N GLY A 134 -27.31 2.00 -10.57
CA GLY A 134 -27.80 1.37 -11.80
C GLY A 134 -27.28 2.00 -13.09
N ARG A 135 -26.47 3.08 -13.00
CA ARG A 135 -25.81 3.71 -14.16
C ARG A 135 -24.41 3.12 -14.39
N ASP A 136 -23.93 3.19 -15.62
CA ASP A 136 -22.56 2.85 -15.99
C ASP A 136 -21.90 4.09 -16.62
N LEU A 137 -21.10 4.80 -15.83
CA LEU A 137 -20.45 6.05 -16.25
C LEU A 137 -19.00 5.81 -16.67
N SER A 138 -18.57 6.50 -17.72
CA SER A 138 -17.18 6.56 -18.16
C SER A 138 -16.32 7.37 -17.18
N PHE A 139 -14.99 7.19 -17.22
CA PHE A 139 -14.07 8.04 -16.45
C PHE A 139 -14.25 9.54 -16.78
N GLY A 140 -14.56 9.87 -18.02
CA GLY A 140 -14.88 11.25 -18.41
C GLY A 140 -16.08 11.82 -17.66
N GLU A 141 -17.21 11.09 -17.67
CA GLU A 141 -18.44 11.49 -16.99
C GLU A 141 -18.29 11.50 -15.47
N LEU A 142 -17.51 10.56 -14.91
CA LEU A 142 -17.21 10.52 -13.48
C LEU A 142 -16.43 11.75 -12.99
N ILE A 143 -15.50 12.26 -13.81
CA ILE A 143 -14.76 13.49 -13.51
C ILE A 143 -15.70 14.69 -13.48
N GLU A 144 -16.59 14.79 -14.46
CA GLU A 144 -17.57 15.87 -14.56
C GLU A 144 -18.53 15.86 -13.36
N GLU A 145 -19.07 14.69 -12.98
CA GLU A 145 -19.93 14.56 -11.81
C GLU A 145 -19.17 14.83 -10.50
N HIS A 146 -17.91 14.41 -10.40
CA HIS A 146 -17.08 14.68 -9.22
C HIS A 146 -16.76 16.17 -9.05
N GLN A 147 -16.49 16.88 -10.15
CA GLN A 147 -16.29 18.34 -10.15
C GLN A 147 -17.55 19.10 -9.73
N GLN A 148 -18.74 18.54 -9.96
CA GLN A 148 -20.02 19.07 -9.49
C GLN A 148 -20.31 18.72 -8.01
N GLY A 149 -19.37 18.05 -7.32
CA GLY A 149 -19.51 17.64 -5.92
C GLY A 149 -20.41 16.42 -5.70
N LYS A 150 -20.74 15.67 -6.77
CA LYS A 150 -21.60 14.49 -6.68
C LYS A 150 -20.79 13.26 -6.25
N LYS A 151 -21.30 12.56 -5.23
CA LYS A 151 -20.73 11.30 -4.75
C LYS A 151 -21.22 10.12 -5.57
N ASN A 152 -20.30 9.29 -6.04
CA ASN A 152 -20.57 8.09 -6.81
C ASN A 152 -20.02 6.85 -6.09
N TYR A 153 -20.68 5.71 -6.22
CA TYR A 153 -20.34 4.48 -5.50
C TYR A 153 -20.26 3.29 -6.46
N THR A 154 -19.30 2.40 -6.22
CA THR A 154 -19.04 1.19 -7.03
C THR A 154 -18.93 -0.06 -6.16
N TYR A 155 -18.84 -1.23 -6.79
CA TYR A 155 -18.59 -2.50 -6.12
C TYR A 155 -17.10 -2.76 -5.98
N THR A 156 -16.70 -3.35 -4.86
CA THR A 156 -15.31 -3.69 -4.55
C THR A 156 -15.19 -5.01 -3.79
N VAL A 157 -14.07 -5.72 -3.94
CA VAL A 157 -13.75 -6.94 -3.17
C VAL A 157 -12.95 -6.53 -1.93
N ASN A 158 -13.47 -6.81 -0.74
CA ASN A 158 -12.79 -6.49 0.52
C ASN A 158 -11.69 -7.52 0.87
N GLY A 159 -10.90 -7.26 1.93
CA GLY A 159 -9.80 -8.15 2.36
C GLY A 159 -10.22 -9.58 2.74
N THR A 160 -11.52 -9.83 2.93
CA THR A 160 -12.06 -11.19 3.15
C THR A 160 -12.43 -11.91 1.86
N GLY A 161 -12.30 -11.27 0.69
CA GLY A 161 -12.71 -11.81 -0.61
C GLY A 161 -14.21 -11.73 -0.88
N LEU A 162 -14.96 -10.91 -0.13
CA LEU A 162 -16.39 -10.67 -0.33
C LEU A 162 -16.62 -9.35 -1.06
N ILE A 163 -17.64 -9.31 -1.91
CA ILE A 163 -18.06 -8.11 -2.64
C ILE A 163 -18.83 -7.19 -1.70
N SER A 164 -18.41 -5.93 -1.68
CA SER A 164 -18.95 -4.82 -0.88
C SER A 164 -19.10 -3.57 -1.77
N ILE A 165 -19.61 -2.47 -1.20
CA ILE A 165 -19.74 -1.18 -1.88
C ILE A 165 -18.69 -0.21 -1.31
N ALA A 166 -18.12 0.64 -2.17
CA ALA A 166 -17.23 1.71 -1.79
C ALA A 166 -17.52 3.00 -2.57
N GLU A 167 -17.21 4.14 -1.97
CA GLU A 167 -17.25 5.46 -2.62
C GLU A 167 -16.08 5.61 -3.61
N ILE A 168 -16.36 6.15 -4.78
CA ILE A 168 -15.36 6.54 -5.78
C ILE A 168 -14.81 7.91 -5.38
N LYS A 169 -13.50 7.99 -5.17
CA LYS A 169 -12.79 9.25 -4.89
C LYS A 169 -11.84 9.63 -6.00
N ASN A 170 -11.61 10.94 -6.18
CA ASN A 170 -10.55 11.50 -7.03
C ASN A 170 -10.45 10.90 -8.46
N PRO A 171 -11.54 10.70 -9.22
CA PRO A 171 -11.42 10.33 -10.62
C PRO A 171 -10.67 11.44 -11.36
N ARG A 172 -9.65 11.07 -12.15
CA ARG A 172 -8.75 12.06 -12.78
C ARG A 172 -8.03 11.53 -14.02
N LEU A 173 -7.64 12.45 -14.90
CA LEU A 173 -6.64 12.18 -15.93
C LEU A 173 -5.27 12.04 -15.25
N THR A 174 -4.59 10.94 -15.50
CA THR A 174 -3.31 10.63 -14.86
C THR A 174 -2.15 10.70 -15.83
N ILE A 175 -2.30 10.20 -17.07
CA ILE A 175 -1.27 10.32 -18.11
C ILE A 175 -1.90 10.88 -19.39
N LYS A 176 -1.33 11.95 -19.96
CA LYS A 176 -1.87 12.61 -21.16
C LYS A 176 -1.74 11.78 -22.44
N SER A 177 -0.74 10.90 -22.53
CA SER A 177 -0.50 10.03 -23.69
C SER A 177 0.22 8.76 -23.27
N ALA A 178 -0.49 7.62 -23.28
CA ALA A 178 0.04 6.31 -22.96
C ALA A 178 -0.22 5.29 -24.07
N GLY A 179 0.70 4.34 -24.25
CA GLY A 179 0.46 3.18 -25.12
C GLY A 179 -0.57 2.25 -24.48
N LEU A 180 -1.44 1.67 -25.31
CA LEU A 180 -2.61 0.92 -24.84
C LEU A 180 -2.55 -0.56 -25.22
N VAL A 181 -3.20 -1.36 -24.40
CA VAL A 181 -3.60 -2.73 -24.68
C VAL A 181 -5.11 -2.83 -24.62
N ARG A 182 -5.68 -3.57 -25.56
CA ARG A 182 -7.07 -3.98 -25.59
C ARG A 182 -7.18 -5.42 -25.11
N VAL A 183 -7.85 -5.61 -23.97
CA VAL A 183 -8.22 -6.92 -23.44
C VAL A 183 -9.66 -7.22 -23.87
N VAL A 184 -9.84 -8.29 -24.65
CA VAL A 184 -11.16 -8.75 -25.10
C VAL A 184 -11.59 -9.93 -24.24
N LEU A 185 -12.77 -9.84 -23.64
CA LEU A 185 -13.35 -10.91 -22.82
C LEU A 185 -14.21 -11.85 -23.68
N ASP A 186 -14.46 -13.06 -23.17
CA ASP A 186 -15.33 -14.06 -23.79
C ASP A 186 -16.80 -13.65 -23.89
N ASN A 187 -17.24 -12.72 -23.03
CA ASN A 187 -18.55 -12.07 -23.11
C ASN A 187 -18.65 -10.97 -24.20
N GLY A 188 -17.58 -10.72 -24.95
CA GLY A 188 -17.52 -9.72 -26.03
C GLY A 188 -17.20 -8.29 -25.59
N GLN A 189 -17.02 -8.03 -24.29
CA GLN A 189 -16.61 -6.73 -23.77
C GLN A 189 -15.12 -6.48 -24.04
N GLU A 190 -14.76 -5.21 -24.30
CA GLU A 190 -13.39 -4.78 -24.55
C GLU A 190 -12.96 -3.76 -23.48
N ILE A 191 -11.76 -3.95 -22.93
CA ILE A 191 -11.18 -3.05 -21.93
C ILE A 191 -9.87 -2.50 -22.48
N ARG A 192 -9.78 -1.18 -22.62
CA ARG A 192 -8.58 -0.48 -23.09
C ARG A 192 -7.85 0.13 -21.91
N CYS A 193 -6.63 -0.35 -21.68
CA CYS A 193 -5.85 0.02 -20.51
C CYS A 193 -4.36 0.10 -20.83
N THR A 194 -3.58 0.64 -19.91
CA THR A 194 -2.12 0.56 -20.01
C THR A 194 -1.66 -0.89 -19.86
N PRO A 195 -0.60 -1.31 -20.57
CA PRO A 195 -0.20 -2.72 -20.55
C PRO A 195 0.20 -3.26 -19.16
N ASN A 196 0.63 -2.41 -18.21
CA ASN A 196 0.88 -2.77 -16.81
C ASN A 196 -0.36 -2.85 -15.91
N HIS A 197 -1.53 -2.44 -16.40
CA HIS A 197 -2.70 -2.40 -15.55
C HIS A 197 -2.99 -3.80 -14.97
N ARG A 198 -3.18 -3.90 -13.65
CA ARG A 198 -3.34 -5.17 -12.95
C ARG A 198 -4.82 -5.58 -12.88
N PHE A 199 -5.14 -6.69 -13.51
CA PHE A 199 -6.42 -7.37 -13.39
C PHE A 199 -6.40 -8.37 -12.24
N MET A 200 -7.49 -8.42 -11.48
CA MET A 200 -7.68 -9.44 -10.45
C MET A 200 -8.12 -10.76 -11.12
N LEU A 201 -7.41 -11.84 -10.87
CA LEU A 201 -7.77 -13.20 -11.26
C LEU A 201 -8.77 -13.79 -10.27
N ARG A 202 -9.45 -14.86 -10.66
CA ARG A 202 -10.49 -15.51 -9.83
C ARG A 202 -9.97 -16.05 -8.48
N ASP A 203 -8.70 -16.38 -8.39
CA ASP A 203 -8.03 -16.81 -7.15
C ASP A 203 -7.69 -15.63 -6.20
N GLY A 204 -7.91 -14.39 -6.65
CA GLY A 204 -7.60 -13.16 -5.91
C GLY A 204 -6.18 -12.61 -6.17
N CYS A 205 -5.35 -13.30 -6.95
CA CYS A 205 -4.06 -12.79 -7.38
C CYS A 205 -4.21 -11.73 -8.47
N TYR A 206 -3.18 -10.90 -8.68
CA TYR A 206 -3.18 -9.86 -9.71
C TYR A 206 -2.21 -10.19 -10.83
N LYS A 207 -2.60 -9.87 -12.06
CA LYS A 207 -1.78 -10.04 -13.26
C LYS A 207 -1.91 -8.84 -14.19
N GLU A 208 -0.82 -8.43 -14.81
CA GLU A 208 -0.83 -7.29 -15.73
C GLU A 208 -1.53 -7.60 -17.05
N ALA A 209 -2.16 -6.57 -17.63
CA ALA A 209 -2.96 -6.66 -18.85
C ALA A 209 -2.22 -7.34 -20.02
N ARG A 210 -0.95 -7.00 -20.20
CA ARG A 210 -0.09 -7.57 -21.25
C ARG A 210 0.32 -9.02 -21.04
N ASP A 211 0.30 -9.47 -19.79
CA ASP A 211 0.72 -10.82 -19.40
C ASP A 211 -0.48 -11.77 -19.33
N LEU A 212 -1.71 -11.25 -19.45
CA LEU A 212 -2.93 -12.04 -19.54
C LEU A 212 -2.92 -12.95 -20.76
N ARG A 213 -3.20 -14.23 -20.55
CA ARG A 213 -3.24 -15.25 -21.60
C ARG A 213 -4.68 -15.63 -21.93
N PRO A 214 -4.96 -16.04 -23.18
CA PRO A 214 -6.26 -16.61 -23.51
C PRO A 214 -6.66 -17.72 -22.53
N GLN A 215 -7.95 -17.77 -22.17
CA GLN A 215 -8.56 -18.68 -21.19
C GLN A 215 -8.35 -18.36 -19.70
N GLU A 216 -7.54 -17.35 -19.34
CA GLU A 216 -7.39 -16.95 -17.94
C GLU A 216 -8.66 -16.27 -17.41
N SER A 217 -9.11 -16.71 -16.23
CA SER A 217 -10.35 -16.26 -15.59
C SER A 217 -10.12 -15.03 -14.71
N LEU A 218 -10.69 -13.89 -15.11
CA LEU A 218 -10.70 -12.69 -14.29
C LEU A 218 -11.77 -12.77 -13.20
N MET A 219 -11.57 -12.02 -12.12
CA MET A 219 -12.53 -11.93 -11.01
C MET A 219 -13.84 -11.28 -11.49
N PRO A 220 -14.97 -12.01 -11.47
CA PRO A 220 -16.20 -11.56 -12.10
C PRO A 220 -17.12 -10.80 -11.12
N LEU A 221 -17.97 -9.92 -11.62
CA LEU A 221 -19.12 -9.38 -10.89
C LEU A 221 -20.41 -9.98 -11.48
N TYR A 222 -21.01 -10.96 -10.82
CA TYR A 222 -22.28 -11.53 -11.27
C TYR A 222 -23.48 -10.84 -10.65
N GLU A 223 -24.41 -10.43 -11.52
CA GLU A 223 -25.67 -9.80 -11.14
C GLU A 223 -26.88 -10.55 -11.71
N ARG A 224 -27.99 -10.56 -10.97
CA ARG A 224 -29.31 -10.98 -11.47
C ARG A 224 -30.42 -10.32 -10.67
N LEU A 225 -31.64 -10.32 -11.20
CA LEU A 225 -32.82 -9.91 -10.44
C LEU A 225 -33.35 -11.05 -9.57
N SER A 226 -33.88 -10.69 -8.41
CA SER A 226 -34.53 -11.64 -7.51
C SER A 226 -35.88 -12.10 -8.06
N THR A 227 -36.24 -13.35 -7.78
CA THR A 227 -37.54 -13.94 -8.07
C THR A 227 -38.32 -14.19 -6.78
N LYS A 228 -39.60 -14.55 -6.88
CA LYS A 228 -40.42 -14.92 -5.71
C LYS A 228 -39.95 -16.21 -5.03
N THR A 229 -39.09 -17.00 -5.69
CA THR A 229 -38.53 -18.25 -5.16
C THR A 229 -37.20 -18.04 -4.41
N ASP A 230 -36.59 -16.86 -4.51
CA ASP A 230 -35.38 -16.50 -3.78
C ASP A 230 -35.65 -16.26 -2.28
N ARG A 231 -34.59 -16.29 -1.46
CA ARG A 231 -34.66 -16.10 0.01
C ARG A 231 -35.38 -14.82 0.44
N LEU A 232 -35.39 -13.78 -0.39
CA LEU A 232 -36.13 -12.54 -0.11
C LEU A 232 -37.65 -12.66 -0.29
N ASN A 233 -38.11 -13.69 -1.00
CA ASN A 233 -39.52 -13.90 -1.36
C ASN A 233 -40.15 -12.65 -2.01
N ARG A 234 -39.34 -11.91 -2.78
CA ARG A 234 -39.70 -10.65 -3.46
C ARG A 234 -38.99 -10.58 -4.80
N ALA A 235 -39.72 -10.16 -5.83
CA ALA A 235 -39.17 -9.98 -7.17
C ALA A 235 -38.57 -8.58 -7.37
N ASP A 236 -37.68 -8.50 -8.37
CA ASP A 236 -37.13 -7.27 -8.94
C ASP A 236 -36.11 -6.52 -8.08
N TYR A 237 -35.42 -7.20 -7.15
CA TYR A 237 -34.25 -6.64 -6.47
C TYR A 237 -32.97 -7.11 -7.13
N LEU A 238 -32.01 -6.20 -7.30
CA LEU A 238 -30.67 -6.56 -7.78
C LEU A 238 -29.95 -7.44 -6.74
N LEU A 239 -29.53 -8.63 -7.16
CA LEU A 239 -28.73 -9.57 -6.39
C LEU A 239 -27.31 -9.62 -6.96
N ILE A 240 -26.32 -9.55 -6.08
CA ILE A 240 -24.90 -9.69 -6.38
C ILE A 240 -24.41 -11.03 -5.84
N ASN A 241 -23.75 -11.83 -6.68
CA ASN A 241 -23.16 -13.10 -6.23
C ASN A 241 -21.87 -12.84 -5.45
N GLN A 242 -21.77 -13.41 -4.26
CA GLN A 242 -20.54 -13.42 -3.47
C GLN A 242 -19.65 -14.56 -3.96
N ASN A 243 -18.71 -14.29 -4.87
CA ASN A 243 -17.89 -15.32 -5.54
C ASN A 243 -17.25 -16.34 -4.57
N LYS A 244 -16.83 -15.90 -3.37
CA LYS A 244 -16.22 -16.74 -2.35
C LYS A 244 -17.19 -17.75 -1.71
N THR A 245 -18.42 -17.34 -1.41
CA THR A 245 -19.43 -18.19 -0.74
C THR A 245 -20.47 -18.75 -1.71
N ASN A 246 -20.49 -18.26 -2.94
CA ASN A 246 -21.50 -18.47 -3.97
C ASN A 246 -22.93 -18.12 -3.51
N GLU A 247 -23.06 -17.21 -2.55
CA GLU A 247 -24.35 -16.73 -2.07
C GLU A 247 -24.82 -15.50 -2.86
N TRP A 248 -26.12 -15.44 -3.18
CA TRP A 248 -26.72 -14.26 -3.80
C TRP A 248 -27.20 -13.30 -2.72
N VAL A 249 -26.59 -12.11 -2.67
CA VAL A 249 -26.88 -11.08 -1.66
C VAL A 249 -27.49 -9.86 -2.36
N PRO A 250 -28.57 -9.26 -1.83
CA PRO A 250 -29.14 -8.06 -2.42
C PRO A 250 -28.20 -6.87 -2.38
N ALA A 251 -28.13 -6.10 -3.47
CA ALA A 251 -27.29 -4.92 -3.56
C ALA A 251 -27.67 -3.88 -2.48
N HIS A 252 -28.95 -3.64 -2.21
CA HIS A 252 -29.40 -2.78 -1.11
C HIS A 252 -28.99 -3.26 0.29
N HIS A 253 -28.73 -4.57 0.48
CA HIS A 253 -28.14 -5.05 1.74
C HIS A 253 -26.65 -4.70 1.82
N LEU A 254 -25.92 -4.72 0.70
CA LEU A 254 -24.53 -4.27 0.65
C LEU A 254 -24.44 -2.75 0.92
N ALA A 255 -25.39 -1.97 0.38
CA ALA A 255 -25.46 -0.53 0.60
C ALA A 255 -25.83 -0.18 2.05
N ASP A 256 -26.76 -0.91 2.64
CA ASP A 256 -27.07 -0.84 4.07
C ASP A 256 -25.86 -1.21 4.94
N ASN A 257 -25.11 -2.26 4.59
CA ASN A 257 -23.89 -2.63 5.30
C ASN A 257 -22.82 -1.54 5.18
N TYR A 258 -22.67 -0.89 4.01
CA TYR A 258 -21.81 0.28 3.85
C TYR A 258 -22.23 1.41 4.79
N ASN A 259 -23.51 1.78 4.78
CA ASN A 259 -24.07 2.82 5.67
C ASN A 259 -23.87 2.52 7.16
N LEU A 260 -24.00 1.25 7.57
CA LEU A 260 -23.68 0.80 8.92
C LEU A 260 -22.18 0.93 9.23
N THR A 261 -21.32 0.69 8.24
CA THR A 261 -19.85 0.77 8.38
C THR A 261 -19.37 2.20 8.50
N ILE A 262 -19.99 3.15 7.76
CA ILE A 262 -19.67 4.58 7.85
C ILE A 262 -20.44 5.31 8.95
N GLY A 263 -21.21 4.59 9.77
CA GLY A 263 -21.94 5.16 10.90
C GLY A 263 -23.13 6.05 10.54
N LYS A 264 -23.65 6.02 9.31
CA LYS A 264 -24.83 6.80 8.88
C LYS A 264 -26.06 6.53 9.75
N TYR A 265 -26.18 5.30 10.24
CA TYR A 265 -27.14 4.88 11.26
C TYR A 265 -26.64 3.61 11.96
N SER A 266 -27.23 3.26 13.11
CA SER A 266 -26.93 2.02 13.82
C SER A 266 -27.89 0.88 13.46
N LYS A 267 -27.54 -0.38 13.78
CA LYS A 267 -28.46 -1.53 13.61
C LYS A 267 -29.76 -1.36 14.41
N GLY A 268 -29.77 -0.52 15.44
CA GLY A 268 -30.95 -0.21 16.26
C GLY A 268 -31.97 0.73 15.58
N ALA A 269 -31.58 1.44 14.51
CA ALA A 269 -32.45 2.39 13.80
C ALA A 269 -33.70 1.74 13.18
N GLY A 270 -33.65 0.44 12.87
CA GLY A 270 -34.79 -0.25 12.30
C GLY A 270 -34.44 -1.58 11.65
N ARG A 271 -35.43 -2.46 11.55
CA ARG A 271 -35.29 -3.77 10.89
C ARG A 271 -35.62 -3.73 9.39
N VAL A 272 -36.27 -2.66 8.92
CA VAL A 272 -36.69 -2.52 7.51
C VAL A 272 -35.68 -1.64 6.78
N ARG A 273 -35.18 -2.14 5.63
CA ARG A 273 -34.38 -1.36 4.69
C ARG A 273 -35.31 -0.77 3.64
N HIS A 274 -35.24 0.53 3.41
CA HIS A 274 -36.13 1.24 2.50
C HIS A 274 -35.32 2.03 1.47
N HIS A 275 -35.76 1.96 0.21
CA HIS A 275 -35.30 2.82 -0.87
C HIS A 275 -36.06 4.14 -0.78
N VAL A 276 -35.37 5.26 -0.54
CA VAL A 276 -36.00 6.57 -0.34
C VAL A 276 -36.81 6.99 -1.58
N ASP A 277 -36.29 6.71 -2.78
CA ASP A 277 -36.94 6.99 -4.06
C ASP A 277 -37.91 5.87 -4.55
N PHE A 278 -38.11 4.80 -3.76
CA PHE A 278 -38.89 3.60 -4.11
C PHE A 278 -38.36 2.81 -5.33
N ASN A 279 -37.23 3.19 -5.90
CA ASN A 279 -36.59 2.49 -7.01
C ASN A 279 -35.68 1.37 -6.48
N LYS A 280 -36.13 0.12 -6.64
CA LYS A 280 -35.42 -1.08 -6.18
C LYS A 280 -34.04 -1.29 -6.81
N LEU A 281 -33.76 -0.64 -7.95
CA LEU A 281 -32.51 -0.77 -8.69
C LEU A 281 -31.48 0.31 -8.32
N ASN A 282 -31.93 1.42 -7.73
CA ASN A 282 -31.03 2.44 -7.20
C ASN A 282 -30.50 2.02 -5.83
N ASN A 283 -29.39 1.28 -5.83
CA ASN A 283 -28.76 0.76 -4.62
C ASN A 283 -27.61 1.66 -4.15
N SER A 284 -27.62 2.94 -4.52
CA SER A 284 -26.72 3.93 -3.92
C SER A 284 -26.90 3.94 -2.40
N PRO A 285 -25.83 3.92 -1.59
CA PRO A 285 -25.92 4.09 -0.15
C PRO A 285 -26.73 5.33 0.28
N ASP A 286 -26.78 6.38 -0.55
CA ASP A 286 -27.58 7.57 -0.27
C ASP A 286 -29.08 7.36 -0.39
N ASN A 287 -29.50 6.36 -1.17
CA ASN A 287 -30.90 6.01 -1.35
C ASN A 287 -31.41 4.97 -0.33
N ILE A 288 -30.56 4.43 0.56
CA ILE A 288 -30.95 3.34 1.48
C ILE A 288 -31.00 3.82 2.94
N THR A 289 -32.16 3.69 3.58
CA THR A 289 -32.37 4.01 4.99
C THR A 289 -32.91 2.82 5.78
N ARG A 290 -32.69 2.84 7.10
CA ARG A 290 -33.30 1.91 8.06
C ARG A 290 -34.44 2.58 8.80
N LEU A 291 -35.58 1.89 8.86
CA LEU A 291 -36.79 2.38 9.52
C LEU A 291 -37.38 1.32 10.45
N GLN A 292 -38.05 1.78 11.51
CA GLN A 292 -38.93 0.92 12.29
C GLN A 292 -40.17 0.54 11.48
N TRP A 293 -40.81 -0.57 11.85
CA TRP A 293 -41.98 -1.06 11.11
C TRP A 293 -43.11 -0.03 11.05
N GLY A 294 -43.33 0.71 12.14
CA GLY A 294 -44.37 1.76 12.20
C GLY A 294 -44.10 2.92 11.24
N GLU A 295 -42.88 3.43 11.20
CA GLU A 295 -42.46 4.55 10.33
C GLU A 295 -42.53 4.15 8.86
N HIS A 296 -42.03 2.95 8.53
CA HIS A 296 -42.12 2.39 7.19
C HIS A 296 -43.59 2.30 6.75
N TRP A 297 -44.48 1.81 7.60
CA TRP A 297 -45.91 1.70 7.27
C TRP A 297 -46.58 3.06 7.07
N GLN A 298 -46.21 4.08 7.86
CA GLN A 298 -46.71 5.44 7.68
C GLN A 298 -46.29 6.05 6.34
N ILE A 299 -45.07 5.79 5.86
CA ILE A 299 -44.60 6.26 4.55
C ILE A 299 -45.44 5.65 3.42
N HIS A 300 -45.64 4.33 3.44
CA HIS A 300 -46.48 3.64 2.44
C HIS A 300 -47.95 4.05 2.53
N TYR A 301 -48.46 4.30 3.74
CA TYR A 301 -49.81 4.80 3.96
C TYR A 301 -50.00 6.20 3.37
N LYS A 302 -49.07 7.13 3.64
CA LYS A 302 -49.10 8.50 3.08
C LYS A 302 -49.01 8.47 1.56
N GLN A 303 -48.11 7.67 0.99
CA GLN A 303 -48.00 7.51 -0.46
C GLN A 303 -49.28 6.95 -1.09
N ALA A 304 -49.88 5.92 -0.48
CA ALA A 304 -51.15 5.38 -0.95
C ALA A 304 -52.29 6.41 -0.82
N ALA A 305 -52.34 7.15 0.29
CA ALA A 305 -53.32 8.21 0.50
C ALA A 305 -53.18 9.36 -0.52
N ASP A 306 -51.96 9.76 -0.87
CA ASP A 306 -51.70 10.77 -1.88
C ASP A 306 -52.06 10.27 -3.29
N GLN A 307 -51.76 9.00 -3.63
CA GLN A 307 -52.24 8.42 -4.89
C GLN A 307 -53.77 8.30 -4.95
N HIS A 308 -54.43 8.10 -3.80
CA HIS A 308 -55.89 8.11 -3.70
C HIS A 308 -56.53 9.50 -3.89
N LYS A 309 -55.76 10.61 -3.86
CA LYS A 309 -56.27 11.92 -4.25
C LYS A 309 -56.49 12.02 -5.77
N ASN A 310 -55.74 11.26 -6.58
CA ASN A 310 -55.92 11.21 -8.03
C ASN A 310 -57.24 10.46 -8.39
N PRO A 311 -58.20 11.12 -9.09
CA PRO A 311 -59.45 10.49 -9.52
C PRO A 311 -59.27 9.30 -10.47
N GLU A 312 -58.30 9.33 -11.39
CA GLU A 312 -58.04 8.22 -12.32
C GLU A 312 -57.57 6.96 -11.59
N TYR A 313 -56.70 7.12 -10.60
CA TYR A 313 -56.21 6.01 -9.79
C TYR A 313 -57.33 5.35 -8.98
N ARG A 314 -58.23 6.17 -8.40
CA ARG A 314 -59.42 5.66 -7.69
C ARG A 314 -60.34 4.87 -8.62
N ASN A 315 -60.61 5.37 -9.82
CA ASN A 315 -61.43 4.68 -10.81
C ASN A 315 -60.79 3.36 -11.26
N LYS A 316 -59.47 3.35 -11.53
CA LYS A 316 -58.73 2.14 -11.90
C LYS A 316 -58.76 1.06 -10.82
N ILE A 317 -58.64 1.43 -9.54
CA ILE A 317 -58.77 0.48 -8.42
C ILE A 317 -60.21 -0.01 -8.26
N ALA A 318 -61.21 0.86 -8.44
CA ALA A 318 -62.61 0.48 -8.36
C ALA A 318 -63.00 -0.51 -9.48
N GLU A 319 -62.55 -0.26 -10.70
CA GLU A 319 -62.71 -1.16 -11.84
C GLU A 319 -61.98 -2.49 -11.63
N GLY A 320 -60.73 -2.46 -11.17
CA GLY A 320 -59.97 -3.66 -10.83
C GLY A 320 -60.63 -4.50 -9.75
N ARG A 321 -61.25 -3.87 -8.73
CA ARG A 321 -62.01 -4.58 -7.69
C ARG A 321 -63.33 -5.14 -8.22
N LYS A 322 -64.06 -4.39 -9.05
CA LYS A 322 -65.27 -4.90 -9.73
C LYS A 322 -64.94 -6.12 -10.61
N ALA A 323 -63.87 -6.04 -11.41
CA ALA A 323 -63.40 -7.14 -12.26
C ALA A 323 -62.90 -8.34 -11.45
N PHE A 324 -62.26 -8.10 -10.29
CA PHE A 324 -61.79 -9.17 -9.42
C PHE A 324 -62.94 -9.93 -8.77
N TRP A 325 -63.98 -9.23 -8.28
CA TRP A 325 -65.11 -9.85 -7.59
C TRP A 325 -66.21 -10.37 -8.53
N SER A 326 -66.29 -9.89 -9.76
CA SER A 326 -67.18 -10.45 -10.77
C SER A 326 -66.77 -11.86 -11.19
N ASN A 327 -65.48 -12.21 -11.11
CA ASN A 327 -64.97 -13.53 -11.45
C ASN A 327 -65.35 -14.59 -10.37
N PRO A 328 -66.14 -15.63 -10.72
CA PRO A 328 -66.56 -16.67 -9.77
C PRO A 328 -65.38 -17.44 -9.15
N LYS A 329 -64.32 -17.71 -9.92
CA LYS A 329 -63.12 -18.42 -9.43
C LYS A 329 -62.36 -17.62 -8.37
N HIS A 330 -62.35 -16.30 -8.47
CA HIS A 330 -61.72 -15.44 -7.46
C HIS A 330 -62.51 -15.41 -6.17
N ARG A 331 -63.84 -15.36 -6.25
CA ARG A 331 -64.74 -15.49 -5.09
C ARG A 331 -64.55 -16.83 -4.40
N GLU A 332 -64.47 -17.91 -5.17
CA GLU A 332 -64.27 -19.26 -4.66
C GLU A 332 -62.88 -19.45 -4.03
N SER A 333 -61.81 -18.98 -4.67
CA SER A 333 -60.46 -19.02 -4.11
C SER A 333 -60.32 -18.14 -2.86
N TYR A 334 -61.00 -16.99 -2.82
CA TYR A 334 -60.98 -16.11 -1.66
C TYR A 334 -61.77 -16.73 -0.50
N ALA A 335 -62.92 -17.34 -0.78
CA ALA A 335 -63.69 -18.10 0.21
C ALA A 335 -62.89 -19.29 0.75
N GLN A 336 -62.19 -20.04 -0.12
CA GLN A 336 -61.27 -21.10 0.29
C GLN A 336 -60.13 -20.56 1.15
N ARG A 337 -59.50 -19.44 0.77
CA ARG A 337 -58.40 -18.84 1.54
C ARG A 337 -58.86 -18.30 2.90
N ILE A 338 -60.06 -17.73 2.99
CA ILE A 338 -60.66 -17.32 4.27
C ILE A 338 -61.01 -18.56 5.10
N SER A 339 -61.51 -19.62 4.48
CA SER A 339 -61.78 -20.91 5.13
C SER A 339 -60.49 -21.54 5.68
N GLU A 340 -59.41 -21.57 4.90
CA GLU A 340 -58.08 -22.04 5.31
C GLU A 340 -57.44 -21.15 6.39
N ARG A 341 -57.59 -19.83 6.29
CA ARG A 341 -57.13 -18.91 7.33
C ARG A 341 -57.88 -19.13 8.63
N ASN A 342 -59.21 -19.32 8.56
CA ASN A 342 -60.01 -19.69 9.71
C ASN A 342 -59.55 -21.04 10.26
N LEU A 343 -59.33 -22.05 9.41
CA LEU A 343 -58.82 -23.36 9.80
C LEU A 343 -57.46 -23.24 10.51
N ASN A 344 -56.55 -22.39 10.02
CA ASN A 344 -55.25 -22.14 10.62
C ASN A 344 -55.33 -21.36 11.92
N ASN A 345 -56.21 -20.37 12.03
CA ASN A 345 -56.52 -19.71 13.29
C ASN A 345 -57.07 -20.74 14.30
N TRP A 346 -57.98 -21.61 13.88
CA TRP A 346 -58.49 -22.71 14.71
C TRP A 346 -57.45 -23.82 15.00
N ARG A 347 -56.29 -23.84 14.33
CA ARG A 347 -55.16 -24.71 14.69
C ARG A 347 -54.28 -24.08 15.77
N ASP A 348 -54.23 -22.76 15.88
CA ASP A 348 -53.50 -22.07 16.94
C ASP A 348 -54.14 -22.37 18.32
N PRO A 349 -53.40 -22.97 19.28
CA PRO A 349 -53.91 -23.26 20.62
C PRO A 349 -54.39 -22.01 21.37
N LYS A 350 -53.69 -20.87 21.23
CA LYS A 350 -54.05 -19.62 21.92
C LYS A 350 -55.32 -19.02 21.34
N TYR A 351 -55.48 -19.06 20.01
CA TYR A 351 -56.72 -18.64 19.36
C TYR A 351 -57.88 -19.57 19.72
N ARG A 352 -57.66 -20.89 19.76
CA ARG A 352 -58.67 -21.87 20.22
C ARG A 352 -59.11 -21.60 21.65
N GLU A 353 -58.17 -21.31 22.54
CA GLU A 353 -58.46 -21.01 23.95
C GLU A 353 -59.21 -19.69 24.11
N LYS A 354 -58.78 -18.64 23.39
CA LYS A 354 -59.47 -17.35 23.33
C LYS A 354 -60.89 -17.49 22.76
N MET A 355 -61.06 -18.20 21.65
CA MET A 355 -62.38 -18.45 21.06
C MET A 355 -63.24 -19.37 21.92
N ARG A 356 -62.65 -20.35 22.64
CA ARG A 356 -63.37 -21.19 23.61
C ARG A 356 -63.91 -20.36 24.77
N ALA A 357 -63.12 -19.41 25.28
CA ALA A 357 -63.56 -18.48 26.31
C ALA A 357 -64.68 -17.54 25.81
N ILE A 358 -64.52 -16.98 24.61
CA ILE A 358 -65.52 -16.10 23.98
C ILE A 358 -66.82 -16.86 23.68
N LEU A 359 -66.74 -18.00 23.01
CA LEU A 359 -67.92 -18.82 22.69
C LEU A 359 -68.56 -19.42 23.93
N SER A 360 -67.77 -19.77 24.96
CA SER A 360 -68.34 -20.17 26.25
C SER A 360 -69.09 -19.02 26.90
N LYS A 361 -68.61 -17.79 26.81
CA LYS A 361 -69.31 -16.61 27.35
C LYS A 361 -70.57 -16.32 26.56
N VAL A 362 -70.49 -16.29 25.23
CA VAL A 362 -71.63 -16.09 24.33
C VAL A 362 -72.69 -17.18 24.48
N ASN A 363 -72.30 -18.46 24.58
CA ASN A 363 -73.24 -19.56 24.80
C ASN A 363 -73.85 -19.53 26.20
N LYS A 364 -73.09 -19.12 27.23
CA LYS A 364 -73.64 -18.93 28.58
C LYS A 364 -74.65 -17.79 28.60
N ASP A 365 -74.36 -16.67 27.97
CA ASP A 365 -75.28 -15.53 27.86
C ASP A 365 -76.51 -15.88 27.00
N TYR A 366 -76.33 -16.63 25.92
CA TYR A 366 -77.42 -17.09 25.06
C TYR A 366 -78.33 -18.11 25.76
N ILE A 367 -77.78 -19.09 26.47
CA ILE A 367 -78.56 -20.08 27.26
C ILE A 367 -79.22 -19.41 28.49
N LYS A 368 -78.60 -18.36 29.05
CA LYS A 368 -79.20 -17.55 30.12
C LYS A 368 -80.42 -16.76 29.62
N ASN A 369 -80.36 -16.25 28.39
CA ASN A 369 -81.45 -15.49 27.77
C ASN A 369 -82.51 -16.38 27.07
N HIS A 370 -82.20 -17.67 26.84
CA HIS A 370 -83.07 -18.66 26.20
C HIS A 370 -83.00 -20.04 26.91
N PRO A 371 -83.50 -20.16 28.16
CA PRO A 371 -83.40 -21.38 28.96
C PRO A 371 -84.13 -22.58 28.35
N GLU A 372 -85.17 -22.36 27.55
CA GLU A 372 -85.94 -23.37 26.81
C GLU A 372 -85.11 -24.15 25.79
N LYS A 373 -84.05 -23.53 25.25
CA LYS A 373 -83.15 -24.15 24.25
C LYS A 373 -82.16 -25.15 24.84
N ARG A 374 -81.99 -25.17 26.17
CA ARG A 374 -81.01 -26.03 26.86
C ARG A 374 -81.32 -27.52 26.71
N LEU A 375 -82.59 -27.88 26.74
CA LEU A 375 -83.04 -29.27 26.60
C LEU A 375 -82.89 -29.78 25.15
N GLU A 376 -83.14 -28.90 24.18
CA GLU A 376 -83.01 -29.17 22.74
C GLU A 376 -81.53 -29.40 22.34
N LEU A 377 -80.62 -28.56 22.84
CA LEU A 377 -79.18 -28.65 22.55
C LEU A 377 -78.54 -29.91 23.16
N SER A 378 -78.95 -30.31 24.36
CA SER A 378 -78.47 -31.54 25.02
C SER A 378 -78.92 -32.82 24.30
N LYS A 379 -80.20 -32.87 23.87
CA LYS A 379 -80.73 -33.98 23.06
C LYS A 379 -80.00 -34.13 21.73
N ARG A 380 -79.83 -33.02 20.98
CA ARG A 380 -79.09 -33.02 19.71
C ARG A 380 -77.62 -33.42 19.86
N ALA A 381 -76.93 -32.98 20.91
CA ALA A 381 -75.53 -33.34 21.14
C ALA A 381 -75.37 -34.86 21.40
N THR A 382 -76.30 -35.43 22.16
CA THR A 382 -76.31 -36.87 22.49
C THR A 382 -76.62 -37.73 21.25
N GLU A 383 -77.60 -37.33 20.44
CA GLU A 383 -77.91 -38.00 19.16
C GLU A 383 -76.75 -37.91 18.17
N THR A 384 -76.06 -36.77 18.13
CA THR A 384 -74.91 -36.55 17.23
C THR A 384 -73.71 -37.41 17.64
N LEU A 385 -73.42 -37.52 18.94
CA LEU A 385 -72.36 -38.39 19.45
C LEU A 385 -72.66 -39.87 19.25
N LYS A 386 -73.91 -40.31 19.48
CA LYS A 386 -74.33 -41.70 19.20
C LYS A 386 -74.22 -42.03 17.71
N ARG A 387 -74.62 -41.11 16.83
CA ARG A 387 -74.49 -41.26 15.37
C ARG A 387 -73.03 -41.30 14.90
N LEU A 388 -72.16 -40.45 15.46
CA LEU A 388 -70.73 -40.42 15.10
C LEU A 388 -69.96 -41.64 15.63
N TRP A 389 -70.38 -42.20 16.78
CA TRP A 389 -69.72 -43.38 17.37
C TRP A 389 -70.10 -44.71 16.68
N GLN A 390 -71.23 -44.73 15.96
CA GLN A 390 -71.61 -45.84 15.09
C GLN A 390 -70.82 -45.88 13.76
N ASN A 391 -70.10 -44.80 13.42
CA ASN A 391 -69.26 -44.74 12.23
C ASN A 391 -67.88 -45.38 12.52
N THR A 392 -67.58 -46.47 11.82
CA THR A 392 -66.36 -47.26 11.93
C THR A 392 -65.08 -46.48 11.59
N GLU A 393 -65.15 -45.51 10.67
CA GLU A 393 -64.01 -44.63 10.35
C GLU A 393 -63.68 -43.66 11.50
N TYR A 394 -64.70 -43.15 12.20
CA TYR A 394 -64.49 -42.20 13.31
C TYR A 394 -63.78 -42.85 14.50
N ARG A 395 -64.10 -44.11 14.82
CA ARG A 395 -63.38 -44.91 15.82
C ARG A 395 -61.93 -45.18 15.43
N LYS A 396 -61.68 -45.49 14.16
CA LYS A 396 -60.34 -45.75 13.61
C LYS A 396 -59.47 -44.49 13.64
N LEU A 397 -60.03 -43.34 13.24
CA LEU A 397 -59.35 -42.04 13.25
C LEU A 397 -58.92 -41.59 14.67
N PHE A 398 -59.72 -41.94 15.68
CA PHE A 398 -59.40 -41.63 17.09
C PHE A 398 -58.24 -42.49 17.60
N HIS A 399 -58.19 -43.76 17.19
CA HIS A 399 -57.09 -44.68 17.48
C HIS A 399 -55.79 -44.29 16.73
N ASP A 400 -55.90 -43.94 15.44
CA ASP A 400 -54.77 -43.55 14.59
C ASP A 400 -54.11 -42.23 15.03
N LYS A 401 -54.86 -41.32 15.65
CA LYS A 401 -54.32 -40.08 16.22
C LYS A 401 -53.45 -40.31 17.46
N ILE A 402 -53.70 -41.36 18.22
CA ILE A 402 -52.85 -41.77 19.35
C ILE A 402 -51.52 -42.35 18.82
N VAL A 403 -51.57 -43.10 17.71
CA VAL A 403 -50.39 -43.72 17.08
C VAL A 403 -49.51 -42.71 16.33
N ALA A 404 -50.12 -41.72 15.67
CA ALA A 404 -49.42 -40.72 14.86
C ALA A 404 -48.55 -39.73 15.66
N ALA A 405 -48.82 -39.56 16.96
CA ALA A 405 -48.06 -38.67 17.83
C ALA A 405 -46.60 -39.12 18.04
N ASN A 406 -46.29 -40.41 17.86
CA ASN A 406 -44.98 -41.00 18.17
C ASN A 406 -43.97 -40.99 17.01
N LYS A 407 -44.29 -40.48 15.80
CA LYS A 407 -43.54 -40.84 14.57
C LYS A 407 -42.90 -39.73 13.71
N LYS A 408 -42.74 -38.45 14.13
CA LYS A 408 -42.19 -37.41 13.21
C LYS A 408 -41.05 -36.52 13.76
N ARG A 409 -39.82 -36.84 13.33
CA ARG A 409 -38.62 -35.96 13.17
C ARG A 409 -38.33 -35.70 11.65
N VAL A 410 -37.49 -34.70 11.32
CA VAL A 410 -37.37 -33.95 10.03
C VAL A 410 -36.24 -34.45 9.06
N THR A 411 -36.29 -34.16 7.73
CA THR A 411 -35.32 -34.61 6.66
C THR A 411 -34.64 -33.51 5.80
N ASN A 412 -33.56 -33.89 5.07
CA ASN A 412 -32.35 -33.14 4.63
C ASN A 412 -32.16 -32.96 3.07
N ASN A 413 -31.12 -32.21 2.62
CA ASN A 413 -30.93 -31.53 1.30
C ASN A 413 -30.02 -32.20 0.22
N THR A 414 -29.91 -33.53 0.13
CA THR A 414 -28.83 -34.24 -0.59
C THR A 414 -28.94 -34.33 -2.15
N GLY A 415 -30.10 -34.03 -2.75
CA GLY A 415 -30.36 -34.31 -4.18
C GLY A 415 -29.78 -33.32 -5.21
N LYS A 416 -29.61 -32.04 -4.83
CA LYS A 416 -29.17 -30.97 -5.76
C LYS A 416 -27.68 -31.09 -6.11
N VAL A 417 -26.87 -31.52 -5.14
CA VAL A 417 -25.41 -31.63 -5.28
C VAL A 417 -25.03 -32.69 -6.32
N LYS A 418 -25.70 -33.84 -6.31
CA LYS A 418 -25.44 -34.94 -7.26
C LYS A 418 -25.78 -34.56 -8.71
N PHE A 419 -26.86 -33.81 -8.91
CA PHE A 419 -27.29 -33.35 -10.24
C PHE A 419 -26.26 -32.44 -10.91
N LEU A 420 -25.71 -31.47 -10.16
CA LEU A 420 -24.74 -30.50 -10.68
C LEU A 420 -23.36 -31.07 -10.98
N LYS A 421 -22.94 -32.12 -10.27
CA LYS A 421 -21.65 -32.78 -10.50
C LYS A 421 -21.61 -33.45 -11.89
N ILE A 422 -22.69 -34.15 -12.26
CA ILE A 422 -22.79 -34.85 -13.56
C ILE A 422 -22.85 -33.84 -14.72
N CYS A 423 -23.56 -32.70 -14.55
CA CYS A 423 -23.61 -31.67 -15.59
C CYS A 423 -22.23 -31.07 -15.91
N ARG A 424 -21.34 -30.93 -14.91
CA ARG A 424 -19.97 -30.42 -15.10
C ARG A 424 -19.09 -31.40 -15.85
N GLU A 425 -19.08 -32.67 -15.44
CA GLU A 425 -18.28 -33.71 -16.10
C GLU A 425 -18.65 -33.90 -17.58
N VAL A 426 -19.94 -33.78 -17.93
CA VAL A 426 -20.40 -33.83 -19.32
C VAL A 426 -19.90 -32.62 -20.13
N PHE A 427 -19.97 -31.43 -19.54
CA PHE A 427 -19.54 -30.20 -20.21
C PHE A 427 -18.01 -30.18 -20.41
N GLU A 428 -17.23 -30.62 -19.42
CA GLU A 428 -15.76 -30.70 -19.51
C GLU A 428 -15.30 -31.70 -20.57
N LYS A 429 -15.99 -32.84 -20.71
CA LYS A 429 -15.57 -33.91 -21.64
C LYS A 429 -16.00 -33.69 -23.08
N TYR A 430 -17.11 -32.99 -23.31
CA TYR A 430 -17.70 -32.88 -24.65
C TYR A 430 -17.90 -31.43 -25.14
N ASN A 431 -17.59 -30.43 -24.32
CA ASN A 431 -17.78 -28.99 -24.60
C ASN A 431 -19.21 -28.59 -25.04
N THR A 432 -20.19 -29.48 -24.81
CA THR A 432 -21.63 -29.25 -25.04
C THR A 432 -22.41 -29.99 -23.96
N LEU A 433 -23.59 -29.47 -23.61
CA LEU A 433 -24.49 -30.12 -22.65
C LEU A 433 -25.77 -30.56 -23.37
N SER A 434 -25.96 -31.87 -23.54
CA SER A 434 -27.19 -32.43 -24.11
C SER A 434 -27.82 -33.45 -23.19
N ARG A 435 -29.15 -33.58 -23.25
CA ARG A 435 -29.92 -34.60 -22.50
C ARG A 435 -29.33 -35.99 -22.69
N LYS A 436 -28.98 -36.34 -23.93
CA LYS A 436 -28.44 -37.66 -24.30
C LYS A 436 -27.10 -37.92 -23.61
N LEU A 437 -26.18 -36.96 -23.64
CA LEU A 437 -24.87 -37.07 -23.00
C LEU A 437 -24.96 -37.11 -21.47
N TYR A 438 -25.87 -36.31 -20.88
CA TYR A 438 -26.10 -36.32 -19.43
C TYR A 438 -26.63 -37.66 -18.94
N GLU A 439 -27.65 -38.22 -19.60
CA GLU A 439 -28.23 -39.50 -19.18
C GLU A 439 -27.26 -40.67 -19.38
N GLN A 440 -26.43 -40.63 -20.43
CA GLN A 440 -25.34 -41.59 -20.63
C GLN A 440 -24.33 -41.57 -19.48
N LEU A 441 -23.87 -40.38 -19.07
CA LEU A 441 -22.86 -40.23 -18.02
C LEU A 441 -23.46 -40.47 -16.62
N ARG A 442 -24.72 -40.07 -16.41
CA ARG A 442 -25.49 -40.37 -15.19
C ARG A 442 -25.58 -41.86 -14.94
N ASN A 443 -25.93 -42.64 -15.97
CA ASN A 443 -26.06 -44.10 -15.85
C ASN A 443 -24.71 -44.81 -15.71
N ALA A 444 -23.62 -44.20 -16.19
CA ALA A 444 -22.26 -44.71 -16.00
C ALA A 444 -21.71 -44.46 -14.59
N VAL A 445 -22.03 -43.32 -13.96
CA VAL A 445 -21.47 -42.89 -12.66
C VAL A 445 -22.34 -43.29 -11.46
N TYR A 446 -23.67 -43.30 -11.61
CA TYR A 446 -24.60 -43.64 -10.52
C TYR A 446 -25.60 -44.72 -10.99
N GLY A 447 -25.70 -45.83 -10.25
CA GLY A 447 -26.68 -46.88 -10.52
C GLY A 447 -28.13 -46.36 -10.53
N TYR A 448 -29.00 -47.05 -11.28
CA TYR A 448 -30.38 -46.65 -11.56
C TYR A 448 -31.12 -46.14 -10.30
N GLY A 449 -31.65 -44.90 -10.36
CA GLY A 449 -32.41 -44.27 -9.27
C GLY A 449 -31.60 -43.51 -8.21
N ARG A 450 -30.26 -43.54 -8.22
CA ARG A 450 -29.42 -42.90 -7.17
C ARG A 450 -29.02 -41.44 -7.41
N ALA A 451 -29.27 -40.92 -8.61
CA ALA A 451 -29.07 -39.51 -8.99
C ALA A 451 -30.28 -38.98 -9.77
N THR A 452 -30.58 -37.69 -9.64
CA THR A 452 -31.71 -37.01 -10.29
C THR A 452 -31.59 -37.08 -11.81
N SER A 453 -32.68 -37.38 -12.53
CA SER A 453 -32.70 -37.38 -14.00
C SER A 453 -32.57 -35.98 -14.58
N TRP A 454 -32.25 -35.89 -15.87
CA TRP A 454 -32.14 -34.62 -16.58
C TRP A 454 -33.44 -33.81 -16.44
N GLU A 455 -34.59 -34.42 -16.77
CA GLU A 455 -35.90 -33.74 -16.72
C GLU A 455 -36.29 -33.36 -15.30
N THR A 456 -36.11 -34.26 -14.33
CA THR A 456 -36.45 -33.95 -12.95
C THR A 456 -35.52 -32.90 -12.36
N GLY A 457 -34.23 -32.91 -12.68
CA GLY A 457 -33.26 -31.96 -12.14
C GLY A 457 -33.38 -30.58 -12.79
N ILE A 458 -33.59 -30.52 -14.11
CA ILE A 458 -33.88 -29.26 -14.80
C ILE A 458 -35.21 -28.68 -14.30
N ASN A 459 -36.28 -29.46 -14.18
CA ASN A 459 -37.57 -28.92 -13.73
C ASN A 459 -37.55 -28.53 -12.25
N LYS A 460 -36.90 -29.33 -11.40
CA LYS A 460 -36.87 -29.12 -9.94
C LYS A 460 -35.91 -28.03 -9.49
N TYR A 461 -34.79 -27.83 -10.19
CA TYR A 461 -33.74 -26.88 -9.78
C TYR A 461 -33.59 -25.68 -10.71
N TYR A 462 -34.05 -25.78 -11.96
CA TYR A 462 -33.86 -24.79 -13.01
C TYR A 462 -35.16 -24.50 -13.81
N GLU A 463 -36.32 -24.89 -13.27
CA GLU A 463 -37.65 -24.59 -13.80
C GLU A 463 -37.84 -24.88 -15.30
N GLY A 464 -37.18 -25.92 -15.83
CA GLY A 464 -37.33 -26.29 -17.24
C GLY A 464 -36.36 -25.59 -18.20
N ASN A 465 -35.56 -24.63 -17.74
CA ASN A 465 -34.74 -23.79 -18.60
C ASN A 465 -33.28 -24.29 -18.72
N SER A 466 -32.99 -24.96 -19.83
CA SER A 466 -31.64 -25.47 -20.15
C SER A 466 -30.62 -24.37 -20.46
N LYS A 467 -31.06 -23.18 -20.94
CA LYS A 467 -30.16 -22.03 -21.16
C LYS A 467 -29.68 -21.44 -19.83
N THR A 468 -30.52 -21.42 -18.80
CA THR A 468 -30.13 -20.95 -17.46
C THR A 468 -29.14 -21.91 -16.80
N LEU A 469 -29.30 -23.21 -17.02
CA LEU A 469 -28.30 -24.22 -16.61
C LEU A 469 -26.97 -24.02 -17.34
N LEU A 470 -26.99 -23.77 -18.66
CA LEU A 470 -25.78 -23.48 -19.44
C LEU A 470 -25.11 -22.20 -18.95
N GLN A 471 -25.88 -21.14 -18.73
CA GLN A 471 -25.40 -19.88 -18.14
C GLN A 471 -24.80 -20.09 -16.75
N ASP A 472 -25.37 -20.95 -15.90
CA ASP A 472 -24.81 -21.29 -14.57
C ASP A 472 -23.51 -22.12 -14.68
N LEU A 473 -23.29 -22.81 -15.81
CA LEU A 473 -22.08 -23.58 -16.11
C LEU A 473 -21.00 -22.77 -16.85
N THR A 474 -21.37 -21.79 -17.67
CA THR A 474 -20.47 -20.95 -18.51
C THR A 474 -20.09 -19.61 -17.89
N LYS A 475 -20.42 -19.35 -16.61
CA LYS A 475 -19.96 -18.18 -15.85
C LYS A 475 -18.44 -18.14 -15.75
N ASN A 476 -17.79 -17.59 -16.77
CA ASN A 476 -16.38 -17.32 -16.76
C ASN A 476 -16.15 -16.01 -17.50
N HIS A 477 -15.46 -15.05 -16.89
CA HIS A 477 -15.02 -13.82 -17.57
C HIS A 477 -13.59 -14.09 -18.02
N LYS A 478 -13.46 -14.95 -19.05
CA LYS A 478 -12.14 -15.35 -19.53
C LYS A 478 -11.60 -14.33 -20.50
N VAL A 479 -10.29 -14.13 -20.43
CA VAL A 479 -9.56 -13.40 -21.46
C VAL A 479 -9.66 -14.20 -22.76
N LYS A 480 -10.23 -13.61 -23.80
CA LYS A 480 -10.31 -14.20 -25.15
C LYS A 480 -9.02 -13.90 -25.92
N LYS A 481 -8.58 -12.64 -25.88
CA LYS A 481 -7.33 -12.17 -26.50
C LYS A 481 -6.90 -10.83 -25.91
N VAL A 482 -5.61 -10.54 -26.08
CA VAL A 482 -4.96 -9.30 -25.66
C VAL A 482 -4.24 -8.73 -26.88
N GLU A 483 -4.54 -7.48 -27.25
CA GLU A 483 -3.99 -6.83 -28.44
C GLU A 483 -3.33 -5.51 -28.07
N PHE A 484 -2.10 -5.30 -28.52
CA PHE A 484 -1.43 -3.99 -28.39
C PHE A 484 -2.00 -3.04 -29.44
N LEU A 485 -2.27 -1.80 -29.04
CA LEU A 485 -2.79 -0.78 -29.94
C LEU A 485 -1.65 0.19 -30.32
N ASP A 486 -1.54 0.50 -31.62
CA ASP A 486 -0.50 1.41 -32.16
C ASP A 486 -0.77 2.89 -31.85
N ARG A 487 -1.94 3.21 -31.28
CA ARG A 487 -2.35 4.57 -30.92
C ARG A 487 -2.12 4.84 -29.43
N LYS A 488 -1.73 6.08 -29.11
CA LYS A 488 -1.61 6.57 -27.74
C LYS A 488 -2.78 7.47 -27.39
N GLU A 489 -3.35 7.30 -26.21
CA GLU A 489 -4.45 8.13 -25.70
C GLU A 489 -4.19 8.55 -24.26
N GLY A 490 -4.91 9.56 -23.78
CA GLY A 490 -4.93 9.91 -22.37
C GLY A 490 -5.56 8.81 -21.53
N VAL A 491 -4.93 8.47 -20.41
CA VAL A 491 -5.41 7.46 -19.48
C VAL A 491 -5.70 8.06 -18.11
N TYR A 492 -6.65 7.41 -17.44
CA TYR A 492 -7.37 7.89 -16.28
C TYR A 492 -7.32 6.84 -15.17
N ASP A 493 -7.54 7.30 -13.94
CA ASP A 493 -7.68 6.43 -12.77
C ASP A 493 -8.62 7.07 -11.74
N LEU A 494 -9.06 6.27 -10.76
CA LEU A 494 -9.90 6.69 -9.62
C LEU A 494 -9.42 5.99 -8.36
N THR A 495 -9.77 6.52 -7.19
CA THR A 495 -9.29 6.05 -5.89
C THR A 495 -10.42 5.40 -5.06
N ILE A 496 -10.10 4.25 -4.44
CA ILE A 496 -10.90 3.48 -3.49
C ILE A 496 -10.02 3.15 -2.27
N ASP A 497 -10.27 3.80 -1.13
CA ASP A 497 -9.34 3.88 0.01
C ASP A 497 -9.06 2.57 0.77
N LYS A 498 -10.00 1.61 0.78
CA LYS A 498 -9.91 0.43 1.67
C LYS A 498 -9.50 -0.86 0.97
N SER A 499 -9.97 -1.05 -0.24
CA SER A 499 -9.87 -2.32 -0.95
C SER A 499 -8.98 -2.23 -2.19
N HIS A 500 -8.65 -1.02 -2.63
CA HIS A 500 -7.78 -0.76 -3.77
C HIS A 500 -8.16 -1.56 -5.04
N ASN A 501 -9.47 -1.77 -5.23
CA ASN A 501 -10.04 -2.37 -6.43
C ASN A 501 -11.47 -1.90 -6.66
N PHE A 502 -11.94 -1.95 -7.90
CA PHE A 502 -13.30 -1.58 -8.28
C PHE A 502 -13.81 -2.43 -9.45
N ALA A 503 -15.13 -2.44 -9.65
CA ALA A 503 -15.78 -3.14 -10.74
C ALA A 503 -15.97 -2.26 -11.98
N LEU A 504 -15.54 -2.76 -13.14
CA LEU A 504 -15.88 -2.18 -14.43
C LEU A 504 -17.26 -2.65 -14.89
N ALA A 505 -17.92 -1.85 -15.73
CA ALA A 505 -19.17 -2.24 -16.39
C ALA A 505 -19.02 -3.50 -17.26
N ALA A 506 -17.79 -3.81 -17.67
CA ALA A 506 -17.42 -5.06 -18.36
C ALA A 506 -17.60 -6.33 -17.49
N GLY A 507 -17.94 -6.19 -16.20
CA GLY A 507 -18.25 -7.29 -15.29
C GLY A 507 -17.04 -7.90 -14.58
N VAL A 508 -15.92 -7.17 -14.51
CA VAL A 508 -14.67 -7.65 -13.87
C VAL A 508 -14.13 -6.66 -12.85
N PHE A 509 -13.40 -7.16 -11.86
CA PHE A 509 -12.69 -6.35 -10.87
C PHE A 509 -11.26 -6.04 -11.29
N VAL A 510 -10.85 -4.80 -11.07
CA VAL A 510 -9.56 -4.24 -11.46
C VAL A 510 -8.93 -3.45 -10.32
N HIS A 511 -7.62 -3.31 -10.33
CA HIS A 511 -6.87 -2.63 -9.26
C HIS A 511 -6.99 -1.09 -9.34
N ASN A 512 -6.97 -0.42 -8.19
CA ASN A 512 -6.81 1.03 -8.02
C ASN A 512 -5.38 1.34 -7.53
N SER A 513 -4.74 2.40 -8.01
CA SER A 513 -3.40 2.82 -7.54
C SER A 513 -3.44 3.81 -6.36
N ILE A 514 -2.41 3.72 -5.49
CA ILE A 514 -2.04 4.58 -4.35
C ILE A 514 -2.36 3.93 -3.00
N ASP A 515 -1.39 3.20 -2.45
CA ASP A 515 -0.72 3.50 -1.17
C ASP A 515 0.20 2.33 -0.76
N GLY A 516 1.51 2.56 -0.70
CA GLY A 516 2.51 1.51 -0.39
C GLY A 516 2.82 0.54 -1.52
N ASP A 517 2.30 0.80 -2.72
CA ASP A 517 2.59 -0.01 -3.91
C ASP A 517 4.07 0.06 -4.28
N SER A 518 4.65 -1.09 -4.64
CA SER A 518 5.93 -1.13 -5.33
C SER A 518 5.88 -0.22 -6.55
N ALA A 519 6.99 0.42 -6.90
CA ALA A 519 7.05 1.24 -8.11
C ALA A 519 6.56 0.46 -9.34
N ALA A 520 5.89 1.15 -10.27
CA ALA A 520 5.49 0.56 -11.54
C ALA A 520 6.70 -0.14 -12.18
N ALA A 521 6.53 -1.27 -12.87
CA ALA A 521 7.68 -1.98 -13.40
C ALA A 521 8.58 -1.09 -14.28
N TYR A 522 9.89 -1.31 -14.25
CA TYR A 522 10.92 -0.47 -14.88
C TYR A 522 10.71 -0.15 -16.37
N ARG A 523 9.87 -0.89 -17.09
CA ARG A 523 9.48 -0.58 -18.48
C ARG A 523 8.50 0.58 -18.65
N TYR A 524 7.91 1.06 -17.56
CA TYR A 524 6.94 2.16 -17.54
C TYR A 524 7.44 3.39 -16.81
N THR A 525 8.44 3.25 -15.96
CA THR A 525 9.11 4.38 -15.32
C THR A 525 10.25 4.85 -16.20
N GLU A 526 10.59 6.12 -16.06
CA GLU A 526 11.73 6.74 -16.72
C GLU A 526 12.58 7.44 -15.67
N ALA A 527 13.89 7.49 -15.90
CA ALA A 527 14.86 8.06 -14.97
C ALA A 527 15.96 8.85 -15.71
N ARG A 528 16.52 9.83 -15.00
CA ARG A 528 17.76 10.54 -15.34
C ARG A 528 18.53 10.91 -14.06
N LEU A 529 19.79 11.29 -14.16
CA LEU A 529 20.54 11.75 -12.98
C LEU A 529 19.93 13.05 -12.43
N ALA A 530 19.90 13.19 -11.11
CA ALA A 530 19.58 14.47 -10.48
C ALA A 530 20.77 15.42 -10.60
N LYS A 531 20.51 16.74 -10.52
CA LYS A 531 21.58 17.76 -10.60
C LYS A 531 22.71 17.55 -9.58
N ILE A 532 22.38 17.09 -8.37
CA ILE A 532 23.37 16.85 -7.31
C ILE A 532 24.25 15.61 -7.58
N ALA A 533 23.78 14.66 -8.39
CA ALA A 533 24.53 13.44 -8.68
C ALA A 533 25.75 13.66 -9.57
N ASP A 534 25.79 14.76 -10.33
CA ASP A 534 27.00 15.12 -11.08
C ASP A 534 28.19 15.41 -10.15
N GLU A 535 27.96 15.90 -8.93
CA GLU A 535 29.02 16.09 -7.93
C GLU A 535 29.55 14.77 -7.34
N MET A 536 28.82 13.66 -7.51
CA MET A 536 29.31 12.32 -7.18
C MET A 536 30.25 11.78 -8.26
N LEU A 537 30.10 12.21 -9.51
CA LEU A 537 30.76 11.65 -10.70
C LEU A 537 31.79 12.58 -11.33
N ALA A 538 31.96 13.79 -10.78
CA ALA A 538 32.84 14.82 -11.33
C ALA A 538 34.31 14.37 -11.38
N ASP A 539 35.00 14.68 -12.48
CA ASP A 539 36.42 14.38 -12.71
C ASP A 539 36.79 12.88 -12.70
N ILE A 540 35.82 11.98 -12.91
CA ILE A 540 36.07 10.54 -12.93
C ILE A 540 36.94 10.09 -14.11
N GLU A 541 36.92 10.84 -15.21
CA GLU A 541 37.75 10.62 -16.40
C GLU A 541 39.23 10.98 -16.22
N LYS A 542 39.57 11.69 -15.13
CA LYS A 542 40.94 12.18 -14.83
C LYS A 542 41.74 11.22 -13.95
N GLU A 543 41.49 9.91 -14.07
CA GLU A 543 42.17 8.86 -13.30
C GLU A 543 42.15 9.09 -11.78
N THR A 544 41.05 9.67 -11.28
CA THR A 544 40.89 10.07 -9.88
C THR A 544 40.58 8.92 -8.94
N VAL A 545 40.14 7.78 -9.47
CA VAL A 545 39.74 6.59 -8.71
C VAL A 545 40.30 5.33 -9.36
N ASP A 546 40.41 4.27 -8.58
CA ASP A 546 40.82 2.97 -9.07
C ASP A 546 39.68 2.25 -9.78
N TRP A 547 40.04 1.54 -10.83
CA TRP A 547 39.14 0.72 -11.62
C TRP A 547 39.33 -0.76 -11.26
N ARG A 548 38.29 -1.55 -11.48
CA ARG A 548 38.34 -3.01 -11.42
C ARG A 548 37.57 -3.61 -12.60
N PRO A 549 37.94 -4.82 -13.06
CA PRO A 549 37.13 -5.52 -14.04
C PRO A 549 35.71 -5.75 -13.50
N ASN A 550 34.74 -5.69 -14.40
CA ASN A 550 33.36 -6.11 -14.14
C ASN A 550 33.29 -7.65 -13.97
N TYR A 551 32.08 -8.18 -13.76
CA TYR A 551 31.87 -9.59 -13.41
C TYR A 551 32.33 -10.60 -14.49
N ASP A 552 32.39 -10.20 -15.77
CA ASP A 552 32.82 -11.04 -16.89
C ASP A 552 34.20 -10.64 -17.47
N GLY A 553 34.85 -9.62 -16.87
CA GLY A 553 36.16 -9.13 -17.30
C GLY A 553 36.16 -8.34 -18.63
N THR A 554 35.01 -8.09 -19.25
CA THR A 554 34.94 -7.38 -20.54
C THR A 554 34.98 -5.85 -20.41
N ARG A 555 34.69 -5.31 -19.23
CA ARG A 555 34.63 -3.87 -18.95
C ARG A 555 35.29 -3.52 -17.63
N GLN A 556 35.54 -2.23 -17.42
CA GLN A 556 36.03 -1.68 -16.16
C GLN A 556 34.90 -0.95 -15.43
N GLU A 557 34.81 -1.12 -14.12
CA GLU A 557 33.94 -0.34 -13.22
C GLU A 557 34.77 0.35 -12.12
N PRO A 558 34.38 1.56 -11.68
CA PRO A 558 35.09 2.25 -10.62
C PRO A 558 34.87 1.55 -9.27
N LYS A 559 35.92 1.39 -8.46
CA LYS A 559 35.80 0.82 -7.10
C LYS A 559 34.99 1.74 -6.17
N VAL A 560 35.25 3.04 -6.28
CA VAL A 560 34.60 4.14 -5.57
C VAL A 560 34.43 5.32 -6.53
N LEU A 561 33.55 6.26 -6.19
CA LEU A 561 33.35 7.48 -6.96
C LEU A 561 34.20 8.66 -6.41
N PRO A 562 34.63 9.62 -7.25
CA PRO A 562 35.37 10.83 -6.86
C PRO A 562 34.46 11.88 -6.18
N ALA A 563 33.58 11.43 -5.30
CA ALA A 563 32.51 12.22 -4.72
C ALA A 563 33.03 13.51 -4.05
N LYS A 564 32.41 14.65 -4.38
CA LYS A 564 32.57 15.92 -3.65
C LYS A 564 31.62 16.06 -2.47
N LEU A 565 30.71 15.10 -2.30
CA LEU A 565 29.68 15.09 -1.28
C LEU A 565 29.95 13.96 -0.29
N PRO A 566 29.80 14.20 1.03
CA PRO A 566 29.87 13.15 2.06
C PRO A 566 28.59 12.30 2.10
N ASN A 567 28.25 11.65 0.98
CA ASN A 567 26.95 11.04 0.74
C ASN A 567 26.54 9.97 1.78
N LEU A 568 27.51 9.32 2.45
CA LEU A 568 27.23 8.35 3.52
C LEU A 568 26.35 8.96 4.63
N LEU A 569 26.69 10.18 5.04
CA LEU A 569 25.93 10.90 6.06
C LEU A 569 24.74 11.64 5.47
N LEU A 570 24.87 12.24 4.29
CA LEU A 570 23.79 13.04 3.68
C LEU A 570 22.52 12.21 3.43
N ASN A 571 22.68 11.04 2.84
CA ASN A 571 21.56 10.19 2.44
C ASN A 571 21.38 8.96 3.33
N GLY A 572 22.38 8.63 4.15
CA GLY A 572 22.34 7.45 4.98
C GLY A 572 22.46 6.15 4.18
N SER A 573 22.36 5.03 4.89
CA SER A 573 22.37 3.70 4.29
C SER A 573 21.76 2.68 5.24
N VAL A 574 20.83 1.89 4.72
CA VAL A 574 20.26 0.74 5.43
C VAL A 574 20.61 -0.53 4.69
N GLY A 575 21.12 -1.53 5.40
CA GLY A 575 21.51 -2.80 4.81
C GLY A 575 21.63 -3.90 5.84
N ILE A 576 21.15 -5.09 5.49
CA ILE A 576 21.37 -6.31 6.26
C ILE A 576 22.36 -7.15 5.46
N ALA A 577 23.41 -7.60 6.13
CA ALA A 577 24.45 -8.46 5.60
C ALA A 577 24.49 -9.77 6.42
N VAL A 578 25.37 -10.70 6.05
CA VAL A 578 25.52 -11.95 6.80
C VAL A 578 26.12 -11.65 8.19
N GLY A 579 25.30 -11.78 9.24
CA GLY A 579 25.73 -11.54 10.63
C GLY A 579 25.92 -10.07 11.02
N MET A 580 25.59 -9.12 10.14
CA MET A 580 25.79 -7.68 10.38
C MET A 580 24.64 -6.85 9.80
N ALA A 581 24.43 -5.65 10.33
CA ALA A 581 23.50 -4.68 9.78
C ALA A 581 24.11 -3.28 9.84
N THR A 582 23.75 -2.44 8.89
CA THR A 582 24.03 -0.99 8.89
C THR A 582 22.71 -0.25 8.89
N ASN A 583 22.62 0.81 9.69
CA ASN A 583 21.48 1.71 9.72
C ASN A 583 21.96 3.14 10.01
N ILE A 584 22.29 3.85 8.95
CA ILE A 584 22.86 5.21 9.00
C ILE A 584 21.75 6.18 8.55
N PRO A 585 21.40 7.18 9.37
CA PRO A 585 20.36 8.14 9.02
C PRO A 585 20.90 9.24 8.08
N PRO A 586 20.01 9.90 7.33
CA PRO A 586 20.36 11.08 6.53
C PRO A 586 20.64 12.32 7.42
N HIS A 587 21.39 13.28 6.87
CA HIS A 587 21.82 14.51 7.56
C HIS A 587 21.73 15.72 6.65
N ASN A 588 21.76 16.91 7.26
CA ASN A 588 21.77 18.16 6.52
C ASN A 588 23.13 18.45 5.89
N LEU A 589 23.15 18.83 4.61
CA LEU A 589 24.36 19.14 3.84
C LEU A 589 25.14 20.32 4.43
N GLY A 590 24.46 21.39 4.84
CA GLY A 590 25.10 22.57 5.41
C GLY A 590 25.84 22.23 6.70
N GLU A 591 25.18 21.52 7.61
CA GLU A 591 25.75 21.10 8.89
C GLU A 591 26.97 20.17 8.70
N VAL A 592 26.85 19.16 7.83
CA VAL A 592 27.94 18.22 7.57
C VAL A 592 29.12 18.92 6.88
N ALA A 593 28.85 19.84 5.94
CA ALA A 593 29.91 20.62 5.28
C ALA A 593 30.66 21.50 6.29
N ASP A 594 29.95 22.14 7.23
CA ASP A 594 30.57 22.97 8.27
C ASP A 594 31.43 22.13 9.22
N ALA A 595 30.97 20.94 9.60
CA ALA A 595 31.76 20.01 10.41
C ALA A 595 33.03 19.53 9.69
N ILE A 596 32.95 19.27 8.38
CA ILE A 596 34.12 18.88 7.57
C ILE A 596 35.12 20.02 7.45
N ILE A 597 34.63 21.25 7.21
CA ILE A 597 35.48 22.45 7.13
C ILE A 597 36.18 22.67 8.48
N HIS A 598 35.45 22.55 9.58
CA HIS A 598 36.03 22.65 10.92
C HIS A 598 37.08 21.56 11.19
N LEU A 599 36.79 20.31 10.83
CA LEU A 599 37.73 19.19 10.97
C LEU A 599 38.99 19.36 10.11
N ALA A 600 38.86 19.97 8.92
CA ALA A 600 39.99 20.28 8.05
C ALA A 600 40.93 21.32 8.67
N ASP A 601 40.40 22.27 9.43
CA ASP A 601 41.19 23.28 10.16
C ASP A 601 41.68 22.76 11.53
N ASN A 602 40.94 21.84 12.15
CA ASN A 602 41.24 21.25 13.46
C ASN A 602 41.25 19.71 13.40
N PRO A 603 42.34 19.06 12.93
CA PRO A 603 42.38 17.60 12.73
C PRO A 603 42.19 16.74 14.00
N LYS A 604 42.35 17.36 15.19
CA LYS A 604 42.17 16.72 16.50
C LYS A 604 40.75 16.86 17.04
N ALA A 605 39.85 17.52 16.32
CA ALA A 605 38.46 17.72 16.75
C ALA A 605 37.79 16.38 17.11
N THR A 606 37.10 16.37 18.23
CA THR A 606 36.39 15.21 18.77
C THR A 606 34.97 15.11 18.21
N SER A 607 34.33 13.94 18.29
CA SER A 607 32.92 13.79 17.88
C SER A 607 31.98 14.75 18.62
N HIS A 608 32.30 15.10 19.87
CA HIS A 608 31.52 16.07 20.64
C HIS A 608 31.56 17.48 20.03
N GLU A 609 32.75 17.97 19.65
CA GLU A 609 32.93 19.29 19.01
C GLU A 609 32.28 19.32 17.62
N LEU A 610 32.37 18.22 16.85
CA LEU A 610 31.75 18.12 15.53
C LEU A 610 30.21 18.14 15.60
N MET A 611 29.63 17.63 16.69
CA MET A 611 28.18 17.66 16.97
C MET A 611 27.67 19.04 17.43
N GLU A 612 28.54 20.04 17.59
CA GLU A 612 28.12 21.44 17.71
C GLU A 612 27.63 21.97 16.36
N PHE A 613 28.22 21.49 15.26
CA PHE A 613 27.82 21.80 13.88
C PHE A 613 26.72 20.86 13.39
N VAL A 614 26.88 19.56 13.62
CA VAL A 614 25.89 18.53 13.25
C VAL A 614 24.91 18.33 14.41
N GLN A 615 23.70 18.86 14.28
CA GLN A 615 22.72 18.79 15.38
C GLN A 615 22.16 17.38 15.58
N GLY A 616 22.29 16.52 14.58
CA GLY A 616 21.81 15.15 14.52
C GLY A 616 21.17 14.82 13.17
N PRO A 617 20.50 13.67 13.04
CA PRO A 617 19.81 13.27 11.81
C PRO A 617 18.88 14.34 11.24
N ASP A 618 18.79 14.47 9.92
CA ASP A 618 17.79 15.31 9.26
C ASP A 618 17.00 14.46 8.28
N PHE A 619 15.91 13.89 8.78
CA PHE A 619 15.05 13.00 8.01
C PHE A 619 14.30 13.74 6.89
N PRO A 620 14.09 13.09 5.74
CA PRO A 620 13.29 13.66 4.65
C PRO A 620 11.83 13.90 5.05
N THR A 621 11.27 13.08 5.95
CA THR A 621 9.89 13.19 6.44
C THR A 621 9.69 14.22 7.55
N GLY A 622 10.77 14.85 8.04
CA GLY A 622 10.72 15.76 9.19
C GLY A 622 10.62 15.01 10.52
N GLY A 623 9.78 15.51 11.42
CA GLY A 623 9.55 15.00 12.76
C GLY A 623 10.39 15.70 13.83
N VAL A 624 10.27 15.18 15.05
CA VAL A 624 10.95 15.67 16.24
C VAL A 624 11.81 14.56 16.83
N MET A 625 13.05 14.89 17.18
CA MET A 625 13.94 14.03 17.94
C MET A 625 14.16 14.58 19.33
N TYR A 626 14.35 13.68 20.28
CA TYR A 626 14.55 14.01 21.68
C TYR A 626 15.91 13.53 22.17
N ASP A 627 16.30 14.06 23.32
CA ASP A 627 17.53 13.72 24.02
C ASP A 627 18.82 13.97 23.21
N ARG A 628 19.26 15.23 23.20
CA ARG A 628 20.51 15.61 22.54
C ARG A 628 21.72 14.86 23.11
N LYS A 629 21.71 14.48 24.39
CA LYS A 629 22.83 13.74 25.00
C LYS A 629 22.92 12.33 24.44
N ALA A 630 21.80 11.61 24.39
CA ALA A 630 21.73 10.28 23.79
C ALA A 630 22.16 10.29 22.31
N ILE A 631 21.75 11.32 21.55
CA ILE A 631 22.21 11.50 20.16
C ILE A 631 23.74 11.61 20.13
N VAL A 632 24.34 12.50 20.91
CA VAL A 632 25.80 12.70 20.93
C VAL A 632 26.56 11.42 21.31
N GLU A 633 26.06 10.66 22.29
CA GLU A 633 26.63 9.37 22.69
C GLU A 633 26.55 8.33 21.55
N ALA A 634 25.44 8.28 20.83
CA ALA A 634 25.26 7.40 19.68
C ALA A 634 26.25 7.72 18.54
N TYR A 635 26.51 8.99 18.25
CA TYR A 635 27.49 9.40 17.22
C TYR A 635 28.94 9.24 17.67
N THR A 636 29.20 9.27 18.97
CA THR A 636 30.54 9.05 19.53
C THR A 636 30.92 7.58 19.50
N SER A 637 29.98 6.69 19.84
CA SER A 637 30.18 5.23 19.81
C SER A 637 29.93 4.59 18.44
N GLY A 638 29.24 5.29 17.53
CA GLY A 638 28.81 4.76 16.24
C GLY A 638 27.53 3.91 16.30
N ARG A 639 26.97 3.68 17.49
CA ARG A 639 25.75 2.89 17.70
C ARG A 639 24.90 3.47 18.83
N GLY A 640 23.59 3.53 18.64
CA GLY A 640 22.69 3.96 19.72
C GLY A 640 21.26 4.16 19.26
N ALA A 641 20.34 4.29 20.22
CA ALA A 641 18.95 4.60 19.94
C ALA A 641 18.74 6.12 19.93
N ILE A 642 17.98 6.61 18.96
CA ILE A 642 17.56 8.01 18.85
C ILE A 642 16.04 8.02 18.84
N THR A 643 15.43 8.59 19.87
CA THR A 643 13.97 8.65 19.96
C THR A 643 13.41 9.68 19.00
N THR A 644 12.57 9.21 18.08
CA THR A 644 11.90 10.01 17.05
C THR A 644 10.40 10.03 17.26
N ARG A 645 9.76 11.14 16.92
CA ARG A 645 8.32 11.35 17.05
C ARG A 645 7.79 12.13 15.85
N GLY A 646 6.63 11.74 15.35
CA GLY A 646 5.90 12.48 14.33
C GLY A 646 5.37 13.81 14.88
N LEU A 647 5.06 14.74 13.98
CA LEU A 647 4.44 16.00 14.35
C LEU A 647 2.92 15.83 14.32
N ALA A 648 2.28 16.10 15.46
CA ALA A 648 0.84 16.08 15.59
C ALA A 648 0.36 17.29 16.38
N GLU A 649 -0.69 17.95 15.89
CA GLU A 649 -1.29 19.13 16.47
C GLU A 649 -2.74 18.86 16.89
N ILE A 650 -3.15 19.45 18.01
CA ILE A 650 -4.54 19.44 18.45
C ILE A 650 -5.21 20.70 17.91
N LYS A 651 -6.28 20.54 17.14
CA LYS A 651 -7.06 21.63 16.54
C LYS A 651 -8.50 21.60 17.02
N GLU A 652 -9.11 22.77 17.12
CA GLU A 652 -10.54 22.92 17.38
C GLU A 652 -11.34 22.79 16.08
N SER A 653 -12.40 21.98 16.10
CA SER A 653 -13.29 21.78 14.95
C SER A 653 -14.23 22.98 14.78
N LYS A 654 -14.25 23.56 13.57
CA LYS A 654 -15.09 24.73 13.22
C LYS A 654 -16.56 24.39 12.94
N HIS A 655 -16.94 23.11 12.97
CA HIS A 655 -18.31 22.68 12.67
C HIS A 655 -19.08 22.34 13.94
N THR A 656 -19.81 23.32 14.50
CA THR A 656 -20.91 22.97 15.40
C THR A 656 -22.16 23.80 15.19
N SER A 657 -23.26 23.09 14.94
CA SER A 657 -24.65 23.55 15.08
C SER A 657 -25.14 23.50 16.54
N SER A 658 -24.28 23.11 17.50
CA SER A 658 -24.65 22.69 18.86
C SER A 658 -23.82 23.31 20.01
N GLY A 659 -22.88 24.23 19.73
CA GLY A 659 -22.19 25.00 20.76
C GLY A 659 -21.31 24.21 21.74
N ARG A 660 -20.77 23.05 21.34
CA ARG A 660 -19.79 22.28 22.14
C ARG A 660 -18.44 22.20 21.42
N GLU A 661 -17.35 22.42 22.15
CA GLU A 661 -15.98 22.31 21.62
C GLU A 661 -15.67 20.86 21.22
N GLU A 662 -15.46 20.60 19.93
CA GLU A 662 -14.95 19.32 19.42
C GLU A 662 -13.48 19.47 19.04
N PHE A 663 -12.61 18.59 19.54
CA PHE A 663 -11.18 18.57 19.23
C PHE A 663 -10.84 17.51 18.18
N VAL A 664 -9.85 17.81 17.36
CA VAL A 664 -9.30 16.94 16.31
C VAL A 664 -7.79 16.90 16.48
N ILE A 665 -7.19 15.71 16.33
CA ILE A 665 -5.74 15.56 16.26
C ILE A 665 -5.36 15.44 14.79
N GLU A 666 -4.51 16.33 14.29
CA GLU A 666 -3.95 16.28 12.94
C GLU A 666 -2.48 15.88 13.00
N ILE A 667 -2.12 14.76 12.37
CA ILE A 667 -0.74 14.33 12.19
C ILE A 667 -0.26 14.85 10.84
N THR A 668 0.76 15.71 10.86
CA THR A 668 1.33 16.35 9.67
C THR A 668 2.65 15.73 9.23
N GLU A 669 3.39 15.11 10.17
CA GLU A 669 4.67 14.45 9.88
C GLU A 669 4.74 13.10 10.60
N ILE A 670 5.28 12.08 9.93
CA ILE A 670 5.50 10.75 10.49
C ILE A 670 7.01 10.46 10.62
N PRO A 671 7.43 9.63 11.60
CA PRO A 671 8.82 9.25 11.73
C PRO A 671 9.39 8.58 10.47
N TYR A 672 10.71 8.67 10.31
CA TYR A 672 11.41 8.09 9.16
C TYR A 672 11.21 6.57 9.09
N GLN A 673 11.02 6.05 7.87
CA GLN A 673 10.75 4.63 7.59
C GLN A 673 9.46 4.07 8.25
N VAL A 674 8.50 4.93 8.57
CA VAL A 674 7.14 4.51 8.95
C VAL A 674 6.23 4.58 7.73
N ASN A 675 5.51 3.49 7.45
CA ASN A 675 4.50 3.48 6.41
C ASN A 675 3.20 4.08 6.95
N LYS A 676 2.70 5.13 6.28
CA LYS A 676 1.46 5.83 6.64
C LYS A 676 0.27 4.87 6.75
N SER A 677 0.10 3.99 5.77
CA SER A 677 -1.04 3.06 5.73
C SER A 677 -0.99 2.04 6.84
N GLU A 678 0.21 1.50 7.14
CA GLU A 678 0.40 0.60 8.28
C GLU A 678 0.13 1.30 9.61
N LEU A 679 0.53 2.58 9.75
CA LEU A 679 0.23 3.39 10.92
C LEU A 679 -1.28 3.56 11.12
N ILE A 680 -2.02 3.89 10.06
CA ILE A 680 -3.49 4.05 10.10
C ILE A 680 -4.17 2.72 10.44
N ILE A 681 -3.73 1.61 9.84
CA ILE A 681 -4.24 0.26 10.14
C ILE A 681 -4.02 -0.06 11.62
N LYS A 682 -2.82 0.17 12.14
CA LYS A 682 -2.49 -0.06 13.56
C LYS A 682 -3.34 0.79 14.50
N ILE A 683 -3.61 2.05 14.15
CA ILE A 683 -4.54 2.91 14.92
C ILE A 683 -5.96 2.30 14.91
N ALA A 684 -6.46 1.86 13.76
CA ALA A 684 -7.79 1.26 13.64
C ALA A 684 -7.91 -0.06 14.42
N GLU A 685 -6.85 -0.88 14.45
CA GLU A 685 -6.77 -2.09 15.26
C GLU A 685 -6.85 -1.76 16.76
N LEU A 686 -6.06 -0.78 17.24
CA LEU A 686 -6.07 -0.35 18.64
C LEU A 686 -7.44 0.19 19.10
N ILE A 687 -8.17 0.86 18.20
CA ILE A 687 -9.55 1.31 18.45
C ILE A 687 -10.50 0.10 18.54
N THR A 688 -10.35 -0.87 17.63
CA THR A 688 -11.20 -2.07 17.58
C THR A 688 -11.00 -2.97 18.80
N GLU A 689 -9.75 -3.11 19.25
CA GLU A 689 -9.37 -3.85 20.46
C GLU A 689 -9.69 -3.10 21.77
N LYS A 690 -10.23 -1.88 21.69
CA LYS A 690 -10.51 -0.99 22.83
C LYS A 690 -9.28 -0.65 23.68
N ARG A 691 -8.09 -0.69 23.09
CA ARG A 691 -6.85 -0.23 23.73
C ARG A 691 -6.77 1.29 23.76
N ILE A 692 -7.33 1.95 22.76
CA ILE A 692 -7.52 3.40 22.70
C ILE A 692 -9.02 3.68 22.60
N GLU A 693 -9.58 4.25 23.67
CA GLU A 693 -10.99 4.67 23.72
C GLU A 693 -11.09 6.18 23.63
N GLY A 694 -12.01 6.69 22.80
CA GLY A 694 -12.25 8.13 22.67
C GLY A 694 -12.04 8.69 21.26
N ILE A 695 -11.55 7.88 20.32
CA ILE A 695 -11.52 8.22 18.89
C ILE A 695 -12.89 7.93 18.27
N ARG A 696 -13.42 8.89 17.51
CA ARG A 696 -14.66 8.81 16.73
C ARG A 696 -14.39 8.24 15.35
N ASP A 697 -13.40 8.78 14.65
CA ASP A 697 -13.05 8.40 13.28
C ASP A 697 -11.58 8.72 12.99
N VAL A 698 -11.01 8.09 11.96
CA VAL A 698 -9.66 8.36 11.44
C VAL A 698 -9.76 8.52 9.94
N ARG A 699 -9.36 9.69 9.43
CA ARG A 699 -9.35 10.03 8.00
C ARG A 699 -7.93 10.31 7.52
N ASP A 700 -7.64 9.91 6.30
CA ASP A 700 -6.45 10.33 5.58
C ASP A 700 -6.84 11.40 4.58
N GLU A 701 -6.34 12.62 4.80
CA GLU A 701 -6.51 13.79 3.96
C GLU A 701 -5.18 14.20 3.31
N SER A 702 -4.20 13.29 3.28
CA SER A 702 -2.89 13.53 2.67
C SER A 702 -3.02 13.86 1.17
N GLY A 703 -2.34 14.93 0.75
CA GLY A 703 -2.36 15.42 -0.63
C GLY A 703 -0.97 15.53 -1.22
N LYS A 704 -0.84 16.30 -2.32
CA LYS A 704 0.49 16.68 -2.85
C LYS A 704 1.23 17.64 -1.91
N ASP A 705 0.50 18.33 -1.04
CA ASP A 705 1.01 19.37 -0.16
C ASP A 705 1.57 18.81 1.16
N GLY A 706 1.43 17.51 1.41
CA GLY A 706 1.98 16.85 2.60
C GLY A 706 1.08 15.75 3.15
N ILE A 707 1.54 15.14 4.25
CA ILE A 707 0.77 14.15 5.01
C ILE A 707 -0.22 14.92 5.89
N SER A 708 -1.48 14.47 5.93
CA SER A 708 -2.48 14.98 6.87
C SER A 708 -3.38 13.81 7.29
N ILE A 709 -3.17 13.30 8.49
CA ILE A 709 -4.01 12.25 9.08
C ILE A 709 -4.85 12.89 10.17
N ILE A 710 -6.16 12.87 9.98
CA ILE A 710 -7.14 13.51 10.84
C ILE A 710 -7.77 12.47 11.75
N ILE A 711 -7.58 12.62 13.06
CA ILE A 711 -8.15 11.76 14.10
C ILE A 711 -9.20 12.57 14.84
N GLU A 712 -10.47 12.23 14.60
CA GLU A 712 -11.59 12.89 15.25
C GLU A 712 -11.86 12.28 16.63
N LEU A 713 -12.06 13.12 17.63
CA LEU A 713 -12.32 12.66 18.99
C LEU A 713 -13.82 12.67 19.33
N LYS A 714 -14.22 11.84 20.29
CA LYS A 714 -15.57 11.89 20.88
C LYS A 714 -15.70 13.12 21.79
N PRO A 715 -16.93 13.65 21.97
CA PRO A 715 -17.16 14.76 22.90
C PRO A 715 -16.69 14.43 24.32
N ASN A 716 -16.16 15.43 25.02
CA ASN A 716 -15.63 15.35 26.40
C ASN A 716 -14.42 14.42 26.60
N VAL A 717 -13.69 14.06 25.54
CA VAL A 717 -12.43 13.31 25.67
C VAL A 717 -11.25 14.30 25.69
N PRO A 718 -10.37 14.25 26.70
CA PRO A 718 -9.16 15.07 26.71
C PRO A 718 -8.23 14.72 25.53
N PRO A 719 -7.96 15.64 24.59
CA PRO A 719 -7.20 15.33 23.37
C PRO A 719 -5.75 14.94 23.66
N GLN A 720 -5.14 15.55 24.68
CA GLN A 720 -3.77 15.24 25.10
C GLN A 720 -3.59 13.78 25.53
N LYS A 721 -4.60 13.19 26.19
CA LYS A 721 -4.57 11.78 26.61
C LYS A 721 -4.51 10.85 25.41
N ILE A 722 -5.36 11.08 24.41
CA ILE A 722 -5.39 10.27 23.19
C ILE A 722 -4.08 10.41 22.43
N LEU A 723 -3.56 11.63 22.33
CA LEU A 723 -2.28 11.88 21.69
C LEU A 723 -1.11 11.13 22.37
N ASN A 724 -1.06 11.13 23.70
CA ASN A 724 -0.06 10.36 24.45
C ASN A 724 -0.21 8.85 24.24
N GLN A 725 -1.44 8.33 24.18
CA GLN A 725 -1.70 6.92 23.86
C GLN A 725 -1.26 6.56 22.44
N LEU A 726 -1.49 7.45 21.46
CA LEU A 726 -1.00 7.26 20.09
C LEU A 726 0.53 7.18 20.07
N TYR A 727 1.24 8.07 20.76
CA TYR A 727 2.69 7.99 20.87
C TYR A 727 3.16 6.70 21.57
N LYS A 728 2.46 6.22 22.60
CA LYS A 728 2.87 5.01 23.33
C LYS A 728 2.62 3.71 22.57
N PHE A 729 1.54 3.62 21.81
CA PHE A 729 1.09 2.35 21.20
C PHE A 729 1.30 2.25 19.68
N THR A 730 1.66 3.34 19.01
CA THR A 730 1.83 3.37 17.55
C THR A 730 3.24 3.78 17.16
N ASP A 731 3.60 3.55 15.90
CA ASP A 731 4.90 3.95 15.35
C ASP A 731 4.98 5.47 15.11
N LEU A 732 4.00 6.27 15.57
CA LEU A 732 4.08 7.73 15.61
C LEU A 732 5.18 8.22 16.56
N GLN A 733 5.59 7.41 17.53
CA GLN A 733 6.85 7.58 18.26
C GLN A 733 7.63 6.26 18.18
N LYS A 734 8.89 6.34 17.77
CA LYS A 734 9.74 5.16 17.55
C LYS A 734 11.21 5.51 17.71
N ASP A 735 11.99 4.56 18.19
CA ASP A 735 13.44 4.71 18.24
C ASP A 735 14.08 4.34 16.91
N PHE A 736 14.83 5.28 16.34
CA PHE A 736 15.74 5.02 15.25
C PHE A 736 17.04 4.46 15.82
N HIS A 737 17.36 3.21 15.49
CA HIS A 737 18.55 2.53 15.99
C HIS A 737 19.72 2.79 15.04
N LEU A 738 20.53 3.81 15.36
CA LEU A 738 21.73 4.18 14.63
C LEU A 738 22.78 3.06 14.75
N ASN A 739 23.35 2.68 13.60
CA ASN A 739 24.49 1.78 13.50
C ASN A 739 25.33 2.16 12.28
N MET A 740 26.41 2.91 12.54
CA MET A 740 27.36 3.42 11.55
C MET A 740 28.39 2.37 11.15
N LEU A 741 27.92 1.31 10.50
CA LEU A 741 28.76 0.23 9.97
C LEU A 741 29.03 0.44 8.48
N ALA A 742 30.28 0.65 8.10
CA ALA A 742 30.70 0.83 6.71
C ALA A 742 32.01 0.07 6.43
N LEU A 743 32.36 -0.08 5.14
CA LEU A 743 33.63 -0.67 4.73
C LEU A 743 34.74 0.39 4.80
N ALA A 744 35.70 0.18 5.72
CA ALA A 744 36.96 0.90 5.76
C ALA A 744 37.95 0.26 4.78
N GLY A 745 38.64 1.07 3.97
CA GLY A 745 39.58 0.59 2.94
C GLY A 745 38.96 -0.29 1.84
N GLY A 746 37.64 -0.45 1.81
CA GLY A 746 36.90 -1.28 0.84
C GLY A 746 36.83 -2.78 1.15
N LEU A 747 37.34 -3.23 2.32
CA LEU A 747 37.38 -4.66 2.66
C LEU A 747 36.85 -4.97 4.06
N GLN A 748 37.15 -4.13 5.06
CA GLN A 748 36.87 -4.43 6.46
C GLN A 748 35.62 -3.67 6.94
N PRO A 749 34.56 -4.37 7.39
CA PRO A 749 33.41 -3.75 8.05
C PRO A 749 33.81 -3.22 9.43
N GLU A 750 33.65 -1.92 9.63
CA GLU A 750 33.98 -1.27 10.90
C GLU A 750 32.82 -0.40 11.38
N VAL A 751 32.58 -0.42 12.69
CA VAL A 751 31.67 0.53 13.33
C VAL A 751 32.46 1.81 13.55
N MET A 752 31.99 2.90 12.95
CA MET A 752 32.72 4.17 12.90
C MET A 752 31.97 5.23 13.69
N SER A 753 32.70 6.12 14.37
CA SER A 753 32.11 7.33 14.95
C SER A 753 31.87 8.40 13.86
N LEU A 754 31.17 9.49 14.20
CA LEU A 754 31.01 10.63 13.29
C LEU A 754 32.36 11.13 12.78
N ARG A 755 33.32 11.29 13.70
CA ARG A 755 34.67 11.74 13.38
C ARG A 755 35.34 10.81 12.38
N ASP A 756 35.28 9.49 12.61
CA ASP A 756 35.97 8.52 11.75
C ASP A 756 35.43 8.56 10.32
N VAL A 757 34.11 8.71 10.16
CA VAL A 757 33.47 8.88 8.84
C VAL A 757 33.95 10.16 8.15
N LEU A 758 33.97 11.30 8.87
CA LEU A 758 34.40 12.58 8.30
C LEU A 758 35.90 12.60 7.96
N VAL A 759 36.75 11.98 8.78
CA VAL A 759 38.18 11.81 8.51
C VAL A 759 38.39 10.95 7.27
N ALA A 760 37.68 9.83 7.15
CA ALA A 760 37.79 8.94 5.99
C ALA A 760 37.33 9.64 4.69
N TYR A 761 36.27 10.44 4.77
CA TYR A 761 35.82 11.27 3.65
C TYR A 761 36.87 12.31 3.23
N LEU A 762 37.43 13.06 4.20
CA LEU A 762 38.48 14.05 3.94
C LEU A 762 39.74 13.41 3.32
N ALA A 763 40.14 12.25 3.82
CA ALA A 763 41.27 11.50 3.29
C ALA A 763 41.04 11.11 1.82
N HIS A 764 39.86 10.56 1.51
CA HIS A 764 39.46 10.25 0.13
C HIS A 764 39.46 11.49 -0.75
N ARG A 765 38.88 12.60 -0.28
CA ARG A 765 38.80 13.83 -1.07
C ARG A 765 40.19 14.43 -1.34
N ASN A 766 41.09 14.42 -0.37
CA ASN A 766 42.48 14.84 -0.56
C ASN A 766 43.19 14.01 -1.62
N GLU A 767 42.98 12.70 -1.63
CA GLU A 767 43.56 11.81 -2.63
C GLU A 767 42.97 12.06 -4.03
N VAL A 768 41.65 12.23 -4.13
CA VAL A 768 40.99 12.57 -5.40
C VAL A 768 41.51 13.88 -5.98
N VAL A 769 41.61 14.94 -5.16
CA VAL A 769 42.15 16.23 -5.60
C VAL A 769 43.62 16.10 -6.01
N ARG A 770 44.44 15.37 -5.24
CA ARG A 770 45.84 15.11 -5.60
C ARG A 770 45.94 14.39 -6.94
N ARG A 771 45.20 13.30 -7.16
CA ARG A 771 45.23 12.52 -8.41
C ARG A 771 44.76 13.35 -9.59
N ARG A 772 43.68 14.13 -9.43
CA ARG A 772 43.20 15.07 -10.45
C ARG A 772 44.27 16.09 -10.82
N THR A 773 44.89 16.72 -9.82
CA THR A 773 45.97 17.70 -10.02
C THR A 773 47.19 17.06 -10.69
N GLN A 774 47.55 15.83 -10.33
CA GLN A 774 48.64 15.08 -10.97
C GLN A 774 48.33 14.73 -12.43
N PHE A 775 47.08 14.34 -12.72
CA PHE A 775 46.63 14.07 -14.10
C PHE A 775 46.71 15.35 -14.95
N ASP A 776 46.15 16.45 -14.45
CA ASP A 776 46.18 17.74 -15.14
C ASP A 776 47.63 18.24 -15.31
N LEU A 777 48.51 18.02 -14.33
CA LEU A 777 49.94 18.34 -14.40
C LEU A 777 50.64 17.52 -15.50
N THR A 778 50.44 16.20 -15.49
CA THR A 778 51.04 15.30 -16.48
C THR A 778 50.59 15.70 -17.89
N LYS A 779 49.30 15.99 -18.09
CA LYS A 779 48.78 16.44 -19.39
C LYS A 779 49.34 17.81 -19.81
N ALA A 780 49.49 18.73 -18.86
CA ALA A 780 50.09 20.03 -19.12
C ALA A 780 51.57 19.91 -19.49
N GLU A 781 52.33 19.07 -18.80
CA GLU A 781 53.75 18.77 -19.08
C GLU A 781 53.93 18.09 -20.43
N GLU A 782 53.12 17.08 -20.75
CA GLU A 782 53.10 16.44 -22.08
C GLU A 782 52.86 17.47 -23.18
N ARG A 783 51.88 18.36 -23.00
CA ARG A 783 51.56 19.41 -23.98
C ARG A 783 52.67 20.45 -24.09
N ALA A 784 53.21 20.92 -22.96
CA ALA A 784 54.30 21.89 -22.92
C ALA A 784 55.59 21.33 -23.54
N HIS A 785 55.86 20.03 -23.38
CA HIS A 785 56.98 19.34 -24.01
C HIS A 785 56.88 19.38 -25.55
N ILE A 786 55.70 19.11 -26.12
CA ILE A 786 55.46 19.21 -27.56
C ILE A 786 55.59 20.66 -28.04
N LEU A 787 54.94 21.62 -27.36
CA LEU A 787 54.99 23.04 -27.71
C LEU A 787 56.42 23.61 -27.65
N THR A 788 57.23 23.16 -26.70
CA THR A 788 58.66 23.53 -26.62
C THR A 788 59.43 23.03 -27.84
N GLY A 789 59.15 21.81 -28.29
CA GLY A 789 59.72 21.25 -29.52
C GLY A 789 59.32 22.05 -30.76
N LEU A 790 58.02 22.37 -30.90
CA LEU A 790 57.49 23.17 -32.01
C LEU A 790 58.03 24.60 -32.02
N ALA A 791 58.05 25.29 -30.88
CA ALA A 791 58.60 26.65 -30.77
C ALA A 791 60.10 26.68 -31.12
N LYS A 792 60.86 25.67 -30.67
CA LYS A 792 62.27 25.50 -31.05
C LYS A 792 62.41 25.19 -32.54
N ALA A 793 61.57 24.34 -33.11
CA ALA A 793 61.64 24.03 -34.55
C ALA A 793 61.32 25.26 -35.41
N LEU A 794 60.33 26.06 -35.02
CA LEU A 794 59.94 27.29 -35.70
C LEU A 794 61.02 28.38 -35.64
N SER A 795 61.84 28.43 -34.59
CA SER A 795 62.94 29.41 -34.50
C SER A 795 64.13 29.09 -35.40
N ILE A 796 64.26 27.84 -35.86
CA ILE A 796 65.33 27.36 -36.75
C ILE A 796 64.76 26.60 -37.98
N ILE A 797 63.62 27.05 -38.49
CA ILE A 797 62.80 26.30 -39.45
C ILE A 797 63.55 25.92 -40.73
N ASP A 798 64.40 26.79 -41.27
CA ASP A 798 65.14 26.51 -42.51
C ASP A 798 66.09 25.32 -42.35
N LYS A 799 66.73 25.18 -41.18
CA LYS A 799 67.62 24.05 -40.87
C LYS A 799 66.82 22.75 -40.68
N VAL A 800 65.63 22.85 -40.10
CA VAL A 800 64.72 21.72 -39.91
C VAL A 800 64.23 21.21 -41.27
N ILE A 801 63.74 22.09 -42.15
CA ILE A 801 63.30 21.74 -43.51
C ILE A 801 64.46 21.15 -44.32
N ALA A 802 65.66 21.74 -44.24
CA ALA A 802 66.83 21.21 -44.94
C ALA A 802 67.21 19.79 -44.48
N THR A 803 67.09 19.50 -43.18
CA THR A 803 67.34 18.16 -42.63
C THR A 803 66.29 17.16 -43.10
N ILE A 804 65.02 17.56 -43.11
CA ILE A 804 63.91 16.72 -43.61
C ILE A 804 64.09 16.41 -45.09
N LYS A 805 64.38 17.41 -45.93
CA LYS A 805 64.57 17.24 -47.38
C LYS A 805 65.79 16.38 -47.76
N LYS A 806 66.80 16.29 -46.89
CA LYS A 806 68.00 15.46 -47.10
C LYS A 806 67.81 14.00 -46.67
N SER A 807 66.77 13.72 -45.91
CA SER A 807 66.51 12.37 -45.40
C SER A 807 65.75 11.55 -46.45
N ALA A 808 66.00 10.23 -46.50
CA ALA A 808 65.41 9.37 -47.54
C ALA A 808 63.92 9.08 -47.31
N ASP A 809 63.51 8.97 -46.05
CA ASP A 809 62.15 8.66 -45.63
C ASP A 809 61.79 9.33 -44.28
N ARG A 810 60.55 9.10 -43.80
CA ARG A 810 60.05 9.68 -42.54
C ARG A 810 60.86 9.22 -41.33
N GLU A 811 61.25 7.96 -41.28
CA GLU A 811 61.97 7.38 -40.13
C GLU A 811 63.40 7.90 -40.08
N ASP A 812 64.05 8.03 -41.23
CA ASP A 812 65.36 8.67 -41.36
C ASP A 812 65.30 10.16 -40.98
N ALA A 813 64.27 10.89 -41.45
CA ALA A 813 64.05 12.28 -41.06
C ALA A 813 63.86 12.42 -39.54
N LYS A 814 63.07 11.54 -38.92
CA LYS A 814 62.86 11.50 -37.48
C LYS A 814 64.18 11.27 -36.72
N LYS A 815 64.96 10.26 -37.10
CA LYS A 815 66.27 9.97 -36.50
C LYS A 815 67.23 11.15 -36.64
N ASN A 816 67.27 11.80 -37.80
CA ASN A 816 68.13 12.95 -38.06
C ASN A 816 67.70 14.18 -37.26
N LEU A 817 66.39 14.42 -37.10
CA LEU A 817 65.87 15.50 -36.25
C LEU A 817 66.24 15.29 -34.78
N ILE A 818 66.10 14.05 -34.27
CA ILE A 818 66.49 13.68 -32.91
C ILE A 818 68.00 13.89 -32.71
N LYS A 819 68.82 13.36 -33.63
CA LYS A 819 70.29 13.43 -33.53
C LYS A 819 70.83 14.86 -33.62
N ASN A 820 70.36 15.64 -34.59
CA ASN A 820 70.95 16.95 -34.91
C ASN A 820 70.45 18.07 -33.98
N PHE A 821 69.20 18.00 -33.53
CA PHE A 821 68.57 19.07 -32.75
C PHE A 821 68.22 18.66 -31.32
N LYS A 822 68.51 17.41 -30.93
CA LYS A 822 68.20 16.84 -29.61
C LYS A 822 66.71 16.91 -29.27
N PHE A 823 65.85 16.70 -30.25
CA PHE A 823 64.42 16.54 -30.02
C PHE A 823 64.14 15.14 -29.43
N SER A 824 63.12 15.03 -28.59
CA SER A 824 62.59 13.72 -28.20
C SER A 824 61.83 13.06 -29.37
N ASP A 825 61.60 11.76 -29.27
CA ASP A 825 60.83 10.99 -30.24
C ASP A 825 59.45 11.63 -30.56
N ARG A 826 58.67 11.95 -29.52
CA ARG A 826 57.34 12.60 -29.64
C ARG A 826 57.41 14.02 -30.22
N GLN A 827 58.48 14.76 -29.94
CA GLN A 827 58.67 16.10 -30.53
C GLN A 827 59.02 16.01 -32.01
N ALA A 828 59.88 15.08 -32.41
CA ALA A 828 60.24 14.88 -33.80
C ALA A 828 59.01 14.48 -34.63
N ASP A 829 58.16 13.58 -34.12
CA ASP A 829 56.88 13.25 -34.77
C ASP A 829 55.97 14.48 -34.92
N ALA A 830 55.79 15.27 -33.85
CA ALA A 830 54.97 16.47 -33.90
C ALA A 830 55.50 17.53 -34.89
N ILE A 831 56.82 17.62 -35.06
CA ILE A 831 57.45 18.52 -36.05
C ILE A 831 57.21 18.01 -37.48
N LEU A 832 57.33 16.70 -37.71
CA LEU A 832 57.08 16.09 -39.03
C LEU A 832 55.60 16.20 -39.44
N GLU A 833 54.69 16.24 -38.48
CA GLU A 833 53.24 16.40 -38.70
C GLU A 833 52.80 17.88 -38.79
N MET A 834 53.74 18.82 -38.66
CA MET A 834 53.44 20.25 -38.73
C MET A 834 52.97 20.65 -40.13
N LYS A 835 51.82 21.34 -40.20
CA LYS A 835 51.27 21.87 -41.46
C LYS A 835 51.95 23.19 -41.82
N LEU A 836 52.10 23.48 -43.12
CA LEU A 836 52.72 24.72 -43.61
C LEU A 836 52.07 26.00 -43.05
N GLN A 837 50.76 25.99 -42.78
CA GLN A 837 50.05 27.11 -42.16
C GLN A 837 50.59 27.50 -40.77
N ALA A 838 51.18 26.55 -40.03
CA ALA A 838 51.75 26.80 -38.71
C ALA A 838 53.00 27.69 -38.74
N LEU A 839 53.58 27.92 -39.94
CA LEU A 839 54.71 28.82 -40.16
C LEU A 839 54.30 30.30 -40.17
N ALA A 840 53.00 30.61 -40.26
CA ALA A 840 52.54 31.99 -40.20
C ALA A 840 52.89 32.63 -38.84
N ASN A 841 53.29 33.91 -38.84
CA ASN A 841 53.69 34.62 -37.63
C ASN A 841 52.63 34.58 -36.51
N LEU A 842 51.35 34.65 -36.89
CA LEU A 842 50.24 34.58 -35.94
C LEU A 842 50.14 33.19 -35.27
N GLU A 843 50.36 32.11 -36.02
CA GLU A 843 50.31 30.74 -35.50
C GLU A 843 51.51 30.43 -34.61
N ARG A 844 52.70 30.94 -34.97
CA ARG A 844 53.88 30.90 -34.11
C ARG A 844 53.61 31.58 -32.76
N LYS A 845 53.04 32.79 -32.80
CA LYS A 845 52.70 33.52 -31.57
C LYS A 845 51.69 32.75 -30.72
N LYS A 846 50.66 32.14 -31.32
CA LYS A 846 49.72 31.27 -30.58
C LYS A 846 50.40 30.10 -29.87
N ILE A 847 51.40 29.47 -30.51
CA ILE A 847 52.18 28.38 -29.90
C ILE A 847 53.02 28.90 -28.73
N GLU A 848 53.66 30.06 -28.87
CA GLU A 848 54.46 30.69 -27.82
C GLU A 848 53.57 31.13 -26.63
N ASP A 849 52.41 31.72 -26.90
CA ASP A 849 51.41 32.12 -25.90
C ASP A 849 50.82 30.88 -25.18
N GLU A 850 50.44 29.82 -25.91
CA GLU A 850 49.97 28.55 -25.32
C GLU A 850 51.06 27.93 -24.44
N LEU A 851 52.33 27.94 -24.88
CA LEU A 851 53.44 27.42 -24.09
C LEU A 851 53.63 28.20 -22.79
N ALA A 852 53.53 29.53 -22.84
CA ALA A 852 53.63 30.38 -21.66
C ALA A 852 52.49 30.08 -20.66
N GLU A 853 51.25 29.92 -21.16
CA GLU A 853 50.09 29.52 -20.36
C GLU A 853 50.30 28.15 -19.71
N LYS A 854 50.73 27.13 -20.48
CA LYS A 854 50.99 25.78 -19.93
C LYS A 854 52.10 25.79 -18.90
N LYS A 855 53.19 26.55 -19.09
CA LYS A 855 54.25 26.70 -18.08
C LYS A 855 53.75 27.33 -16.79
N LYS A 856 52.88 28.35 -16.89
CA LYS A 856 52.24 28.96 -15.72
C LYS A 856 51.35 27.94 -14.99
N LEU A 857 50.52 27.21 -15.72
CA LEU A 857 49.67 26.15 -15.16
C LEU A 857 50.49 25.04 -14.47
N ILE A 858 51.59 24.57 -15.08
CA ILE A 858 52.50 23.59 -14.48
C ILE A 858 53.07 24.11 -13.16
N ALA A 859 53.48 25.38 -13.09
CA ALA A 859 53.99 25.98 -11.86
C ALA A 859 52.93 26.03 -10.77
N GLU A 860 51.69 26.38 -11.11
CA GLU A 860 50.54 26.40 -10.19
C GLU A 860 50.19 25.01 -9.66
N LEU A 861 50.07 24.01 -10.55
CA LEU A 861 49.74 22.62 -10.20
C LEU A 861 50.86 21.98 -9.37
N THR A 862 52.13 22.23 -9.71
CA THR A 862 53.27 21.76 -8.93
C THR A 862 53.28 22.38 -7.52
N ALA A 863 52.98 23.67 -7.42
CA ALA A 863 52.89 24.35 -6.13
C ALA A 863 51.71 23.85 -5.29
N LEU A 864 50.62 23.41 -5.92
CA LEU A 864 49.48 22.78 -5.26
C LEU A 864 49.85 21.39 -4.72
N LEU A 865 50.48 20.52 -5.52
CA LEU A 865 50.87 19.18 -5.11
C LEU A 865 51.90 19.16 -3.96
N LYS A 866 52.79 20.15 -3.91
CA LYS A 866 53.81 20.28 -2.85
C LYS A 866 53.22 20.69 -1.49
N SER A 867 52.00 21.24 -1.45
CA SER A 867 51.43 21.80 -0.22
C SER A 867 50.10 21.12 0.14
N PRO A 868 50.09 20.23 1.15
CA PRO A 868 48.86 19.63 1.67
C PRO A 868 47.82 20.67 2.11
N ALA A 869 48.27 21.80 2.67
CA ALA A 869 47.40 22.90 3.09
C ALA A 869 46.67 23.56 1.90
N LYS A 870 47.33 23.69 0.73
CA LYS A 870 46.68 24.21 -0.48
C LYS A 870 45.66 23.22 -1.04
N ILE A 871 45.95 21.92 -0.99
CA ILE A 871 44.98 20.88 -1.38
C ILE A 871 43.74 20.95 -0.47
N LEU A 872 43.94 21.00 0.85
CA LEU A 872 42.85 21.17 1.81
C LEU A 872 42.04 22.45 1.53
N LYS A 873 42.69 23.55 1.17
CA LYS A 873 42.00 24.78 0.77
C LYS A 873 41.08 24.54 -0.43
N VAL A 874 41.56 23.89 -1.48
CA VAL A 874 40.73 23.53 -2.66
C VAL A 874 39.55 22.66 -2.24
N VAL A 875 39.76 21.69 -1.36
CA VAL A 875 38.67 20.85 -0.84
C VAL A 875 37.61 21.68 -0.11
N LYS A 876 38.02 22.62 0.75
CA LYS A 876 37.11 23.52 1.46
C LYS A 876 36.34 24.44 0.50
N ASP A 877 37.03 25.02 -0.47
CA ASP A 877 36.42 25.92 -1.47
C ASP A 877 35.36 25.17 -2.30
N GLU A 878 35.66 23.93 -2.73
CA GLU A 878 34.70 23.07 -3.44
C GLU A 878 33.50 22.67 -2.56
N LEU A 879 33.73 22.32 -1.29
CA LEU A 879 32.65 22.02 -0.34
C LEU A 879 31.75 23.24 -0.10
N MET A 880 32.32 24.44 -0.04
CA MET A 880 31.57 25.68 0.14
C MET A 880 30.73 26.03 -1.11
N ASP A 881 31.24 25.78 -2.32
CA ASP A 881 30.46 25.89 -3.56
C ASP A 881 29.25 24.94 -3.55
N VAL A 882 29.50 23.67 -3.21
CA VAL A 882 28.46 22.64 -3.11
C VAL A 882 27.41 23.00 -2.05
N LYS A 883 27.84 23.48 -0.88
CA LYS A 883 26.94 23.99 0.16
C LYS A 883 26.08 25.14 -0.38
N THR A 884 26.69 26.11 -1.06
CA THR A 884 25.97 27.28 -1.60
C THR A 884 24.91 26.87 -2.63
N ARG A 885 25.19 25.85 -3.46
CA ARG A 885 24.31 25.42 -4.54
C ARG A 885 23.20 24.47 -4.12
N PHE A 886 23.42 23.63 -3.10
CA PHE A 886 22.53 22.51 -2.78
C PHE A 886 22.05 22.46 -1.33
N ASN A 887 22.49 23.38 -0.46
CA ASN A 887 21.99 23.41 0.92
C ASN A 887 20.50 23.75 0.98
N ASN A 888 19.82 23.17 1.96
CA ASN A 888 18.39 23.34 2.20
C ASN A 888 18.11 23.39 3.71
N PRO A 889 17.03 24.07 4.14
CA PRO A 889 16.72 24.21 5.56
C PRO A 889 16.51 22.84 6.23
N ARG A 890 16.95 22.73 7.48
CA ARG A 890 16.71 21.54 8.31
C ARG A 890 15.20 21.28 8.43
N ARG A 891 14.77 20.03 8.28
CA ARG A 891 13.35 19.64 8.45
C ARG A 891 13.09 19.08 9.85
N THR A 892 14.01 18.27 10.35
CA THR A 892 13.82 17.57 11.64
C THR A 892 14.18 18.47 12.82
N LYS A 893 13.27 18.61 13.79
CA LYS A 893 13.50 19.42 14.99
C LYS A 893 14.22 18.60 16.08
N VAL A 894 15.21 19.20 16.74
CA VAL A 894 15.94 18.57 17.86
C VAL A 894 15.51 19.22 19.18
N VAL A 895 15.10 18.41 20.15
CA VAL A 895 14.76 18.86 21.51
C VAL A 895 15.83 18.34 22.47
N ALA A 896 16.39 19.26 23.28
CA ALA A 896 17.52 18.92 24.16
C ALA A 896 17.14 17.96 25.29
N GLY A 897 15.94 18.09 25.85
CA GLY A 897 15.45 17.21 26.90
C GLY A 897 15.00 15.85 26.35
N GLY A 898 15.31 14.78 27.08
CA GLY A 898 14.71 13.47 26.84
C GLY A 898 13.22 13.47 27.16
N LEU A 899 12.49 12.55 26.54
CA LEU A 899 11.11 12.28 26.92
C LEU A 899 11.12 11.62 28.29
N LYS A 900 10.32 12.13 29.23
CA LYS A 900 10.01 11.38 30.45
C LYS A 900 9.25 10.12 30.03
N GLU A 901 9.60 8.96 30.57
CA GLU A 901 8.79 7.76 30.38
C GLU A 901 7.35 8.06 30.80
N PHE A 902 6.39 7.74 29.93
CA PHE A 902 4.97 7.86 30.26
C PHE A 902 4.66 6.88 31.40
N ARG A 903 4.45 7.40 32.61
CA ARG A 903 3.96 6.60 33.73
C ARG A 903 2.51 6.19 33.46
N GLU A 904 2.02 5.14 34.12
CA GLU A 904 0.60 4.79 33.97
C GLU A 904 -0.30 5.94 34.45
N GLU A 905 0.15 6.68 35.46
CA GLU A 905 -0.51 7.89 35.95
C GLU A 905 -0.68 8.96 34.84
N ASP A 906 0.31 9.17 33.97
CA ASP A 906 0.25 10.17 32.86
C ASP A 906 -0.79 9.83 31.78
N LEU A 907 -1.32 8.59 31.77
CA LEU A 907 -2.42 8.16 30.91
C LEU A 907 -3.80 8.49 31.53
N ILE A 908 -3.82 8.90 32.79
CA ILE A 908 -5.02 9.25 33.56
C ILE A 908 -5.16 10.77 33.57
N PRO A 909 -6.31 11.33 33.14
CA PRO A 909 -6.50 12.78 33.15
C PRO A 909 -6.45 13.31 34.57
N GLN A 910 -5.77 14.45 34.75
CA GLN A 910 -5.68 15.13 36.03
C GLN A 910 -7.02 15.77 36.38
N GLU A 911 -7.82 15.07 37.18
CA GLU A 911 -9.17 15.49 37.59
C GLU A 911 -9.24 15.63 39.12
N GLU A 912 -9.95 16.67 39.59
CA GLU A 912 -10.26 16.83 41.00
C GLU A 912 -11.34 15.81 41.41
N THR A 913 -11.09 15.08 42.49
CA THR A 913 -11.97 14.00 42.96
C THR A 913 -12.14 14.06 44.47
N ILE A 914 -13.21 13.45 44.96
CA ILE A 914 -13.47 13.29 46.39
C ILE A 914 -13.41 11.81 46.71
N ILE A 915 -12.65 11.49 47.76
CA ILE A 915 -12.54 10.14 48.30
C ILE A 915 -13.30 10.09 49.62
N THR A 916 -14.21 9.13 49.73
CA THR A 916 -14.98 8.89 50.96
C THR A 916 -14.71 7.48 51.47
N LEU A 917 -14.47 7.34 52.77
CA LEU A 917 -14.30 6.05 53.46
C LEU A 917 -15.40 5.89 54.50
N SER A 918 -16.11 4.77 54.48
CA SER A 918 -17.12 4.42 55.48
C SER A 918 -16.53 3.67 56.68
N GLN A 919 -17.30 3.54 57.77
CA GLN A 919 -16.87 2.81 58.96
C GLN A 919 -16.72 1.31 58.68
N ALA A 920 -17.56 0.75 57.80
CA ALA A 920 -17.44 -0.63 57.36
C ALA A 920 -16.25 -0.88 56.40
N GLY A 921 -15.45 0.15 56.10
CA GLY A 921 -14.24 0.03 55.28
C GLY A 921 -14.48 0.25 53.77
N TYR A 922 -15.66 0.74 53.36
CA TYR A 922 -15.93 1.01 51.95
C TYR A 922 -15.29 2.32 51.50
N ILE A 923 -14.41 2.23 50.50
CA ILE A 923 -13.77 3.39 49.86
C ILE A 923 -14.45 3.65 48.52
N LYS A 924 -14.83 4.91 48.28
CA LYS A 924 -15.46 5.34 47.01
C LYS A 924 -14.84 6.63 46.51
N ARG A 925 -14.61 6.71 45.20
CA ARG A 925 -14.19 7.92 44.48
C ARG A 925 -15.39 8.54 43.78
N LEU A 926 -15.62 9.83 44.01
CA LEU A 926 -16.76 10.58 43.47
C LEU A 926 -16.29 11.91 42.85
N PRO A 927 -16.91 12.39 41.76
CA PRO A 927 -16.68 13.74 41.24
C PRO A 927 -17.15 14.81 42.25
N PRO A 928 -16.48 15.98 42.36
CA PRO A 928 -16.92 17.08 43.22
C PRO A 928 -18.35 17.55 42.93
N ALA A 929 -18.74 17.55 41.66
CA ALA A 929 -20.08 17.92 41.20
C ALA A 929 -21.20 17.01 41.73
N SER A 930 -20.87 15.83 42.26
CA SER A 930 -21.86 14.93 42.87
C SER A 930 -22.37 15.44 44.21
N PHE A 931 -21.64 16.31 44.90
CA PHE A 931 -22.08 16.89 46.17
C PHE A 931 -22.74 18.25 45.93
N LYS A 932 -24.07 18.31 46.04
CA LYS A 932 -24.82 19.57 46.03
C LYS A 932 -25.24 19.94 47.44
N THR A 933 -25.04 21.19 47.83
CA THR A 933 -25.59 21.78 49.05
C THR A 933 -27.11 21.96 48.89
N GLN A 934 -27.92 21.25 49.69
CA GLN A 934 -29.32 21.61 49.88
C GLN A 934 -29.42 22.80 50.84
N GLY A 935 -30.19 23.82 50.44
CA GLY A 935 -30.45 25.00 51.26
C GLY A 935 -31.25 24.68 52.52
N ARG A 936 -30.81 25.31 53.63
CA ARG A 936 -31.44 25.44 54.96
C ARG A 936 -32.19 24.19 55.50
N GLY A 937 -31.49 23.42 56.33
CA GLY A 937 -32.13 22.72 57.46
C GLY A 937 -31.90 21.22 57.60
N GLY A 938 -31.30 20.54 56.61
CA GLY A 938 -30.97 19.11 56.71
C GLY A 938 -29.66 18.76 56.01
N LYS A 939 -28.70 18.20 56.73
CA LYS A 939 -27.41 17.71 56.17
C LYS A 939 -27.62 16.36 55.48
N GLY A 940 -28.14 16.37 54.25
CA GLY A 940 -28.14 15.21 53.37
C GLY A 940 -27.12 15.38 52.25
N LEU A 941 -25.99 14.67 52.29
CA LEU A 941 -25.12 14.50 51.11
C LEU A 941 -25.73 13.41 50.22
N ILE A 942 -26.25 13.78 49.04
CA ILE A 942 -26.60 12.79 48.00
C ILE A 942 -25.28 12.33 47.36
N GLY A 943 -24.73 11.22 47.82
CA GLY A 943 -23.51 10.66 47.22
C GLY A 943 -23.20 9.20 47.57
N SER A 944 -23.80 8.67 48.63
CA SER A 944 -23.54 7.33 49.09
C SER A 944 -24.85 6.63 49.48
N ASP A 945 -25.26 5.64 48.69
CA ASP A 945 -26.11 4.53 49.17
C ASP A 945 -25.27 3.72 50.17
N VAL A 946 -25.08 4.25 51.38
CA VAL A 946 -24.65 3.44 52.51
C VAL A 946 -25.91 2.85 53.13
N ASN A 947 -25.87 1.56 53.47
CA ASN A 947 -26.96 0.91 54.21
C ASN A 947 -27.25 1.70 55.51
N GLU A 948 -28.46 1.60 56.06
CA GLU A 948 -28.93 2.41 57.20
C GLU A 948 -28.03 2.33 58.46
N ASP A 949 -27.10 1.37 58.52
CA ASP A 949 -26.16 1.15 59.63
C ASP A 949 -24.69 1.56 59.34
N ASP A 950 -24.35 2.17 58.18
CA ASP A 950 -22.98 2.58 57.84
C ASP A 950 -22.89 4.08 57.54
N PHE A 951 -21.86 4.76 58.07
CA PHE A 951 -21.66 6.20 57.87
C PHE A 951 -20.23 6.53 57.46
N LEU A 952 -20.07 7.67 56.76
CA LEU A 952 -18.78 8.14 56.27
C LEU A 952 -17.91 8.61 57.45
N THR A 953 -16.71 8.05 57.56
CA THR A 953 -15.72 8.39 58.60
C THR A 953 -14.67 9.37 58.08
N HIS A 954 -14.26 9.23 56.82
CA HIS A 954 -13.28 10.14 56.20
C HIS A 954 -13.80 10.69 54.89
N PHE A 955 -13.44 11.95 54.65
CA PHE A 955 -13.80 12.72 53.47
C PHE A 955 -12.60 13.59 53.10
N THR A 956 -12.04 13.39 51.91
CA THR A 956 -10.91 14.19 51.43
C THR A 956 -11.09 14.56 49.96
N ALA A 957 -10.65 15.76 49.60
CA ALA A 957 -10.51 16.18 48.22
C ALA A 957 -9.07 15.89 47.79
N ALA A 958 -8.91 15.23 46.64
CA ALA A 958 -7.63 14.85 46.08
C ALA A 958 -7.70 14.93 44.56
N ASN A 959 -6.57 15.23 43.94
CA ASN A 959 -6.41 15.02 42.52
C ASN A 959 -6.19 13.53 42.24
N THR A 960 -6.64 13.05 41.08
CA THR A 960 -6.31 11.71 40.55
C THR A 960 -4.82 11.35 40.53
N HIS A 961 -3.92 12.34 40.62
CA HIS A 961 -2.46 12.16 40.66
C HIS A 961 -1.85 12.32 42.06
N ASP A 962 -2.64 12.68 43.07
CA ASP A 962 -2.16 12.85 44.44
C ASP A 962 -1.96 11.49 45.12
N SER A 963 -0.95 11.38 45.99
CA SER A 963 -0.55 10.14 46.68
C SER A 963 -0.93 10.15 48.16
#